data_AF-A0A9P4HNU9-F1
#
_entry.id   AF-A0A9P4HNU9-F1
#
_cell.length_a   1.000
_cell.length_b   1.000
_cell.length_c   1.000
_cell.angle_alpha   90.00
_cell.angle_beta   90.00
_cell.angle_gamma   90.00
#
_symmetry.space_group_name_H-M   'P 1'
#
loop_
_entity.id
_entity.type
_entity.pdbx_description
1 polymer ?
#
loop_
_entity_poly.entity_id
_entity_poly.type
_entity_poly.pdbx_seq_one_letter_code
_entity_poly.pdbx_strand_id
1 'polypeptide(L)'
;MADPPPSSLTELPLDILLLVTPYLDVRSFLRLCSTCTALQQPAIRSDAAYWNHVTRNTFRVPNQPVVQTDAQRWERLYKRMLTQSRVYTWGSDRYQCLGHRGSYDPQRTVRTANPRFLQHNRPYSRHRESPNANTPQEMERTRDLGVIADLQCGGWSTTLLTANGRLLTAGVLKDLTITRMGPGRGLQPLTFPPGSAEEDPSVSIKQFSSGRSHVLGLSDSGRIWSWSDETKPAWHIKFLHVDISESRSTVTLESKLNRVRKVVAGWSVSSAYISGTGILLWRPPQRSRSDEREDTALITESIIVPFTNYQRPQGNAREPDESTQILGEKVGVVVNYIVLEHFVVFVTDIGRVFAARMTWEDEVGSASDVIELTSLRANATQGKNAKIDVQGSFRSWAAFRDGEVITSTQDYLEECWNARQLNGLNLGVENSQGLRRIPALQQSGVISIAFGDYHFHALHSSGHITSYGREPRSSGCLGLGPFPHYRGVRASGVGADGDLVRHAYTCGRRIWFEDVKQRWISFMASGGRDTEEAGERMRMALTDYNVQGEISEWFEQEGKFWDRTSELRDSDDDGLGAYFALSVTAAGWHSGALVLVNEDLAQRIYHVSWINDSFPRLRLSDGREMPGEVEFSEWREGAPEWDLNFDH
;
A
#
# COMPACT_ATOMS: atom_id res chain seq x y z
N MET A 1 9.33 49.41 -30.73
CA MET A 1 8.55 48.73 -31.79
C MET A 1 8.13 47.40 -31.19
N ALA A 2 6.84 47.08 -31.18
CA ALA A 2 6.40 45.77 -30.74
C ALA A 2 6.70 44.77 -31.87
N ASP A 3 7.32 43.63 -31.54
CA ASP A 3 7.55 42.56 -32.50
C ASP A 3 6.22 42.11 -33.13
N PRO A 4 6.21 41.72 -34.41
CA PRO A 4 5.01 41.19 -35.05
C PRO A 4 4.52 39.95 -34.28
N PRO A 5 3.19 39.77 -34.16
CA PRO A 5 2.65 38.61 -33.47
C PRO A 5 3.09 37.32 -34.16
N PRO A 6 3.37 36.25 -33.39
CA PRO A 6 3.83 34.98 -33.94
C PRO A 6 2.82 34.43 -34.95
N SER A 7 3.32 34.07 -36.13
CA SER A 7 2.56 33.56 -37.27
C SER A 7 2.36 32.04 -37.22
N SER A 8 3.13 31.36 -36.37
CA SER A 8 3.10 29.90 -36.18
C SER A 8 3.24 29.53 -34.70
N LEU A 9 2.64 28.40 -34.31
CA LEU A 9 2.80 27.82 -32.97
C LEU A 9 4.28 27.58 -32.60
N THR A 10 5.12 27.28 -33.59
CA THR A 10 6.57 27.03 -33.39
C THR A 10 7.38 28.29 -33.07
N GLU A 11 6.81 29.48 -33.26
CA GLU A 11 7.43 30.77 -32.92
C GLU A 11 7.15 31.16 -31.47
N LEU A 12 6.27 30.42 -30.78
CA LEU A 12 6.04 30.63 -29.35
C LEU A 12 7.25 30.18 -28.54
N PRO A 13 7.62 30.95 -27.49
CA PRO A 13 8.57 30.51 -26.50
C PRO A 13 8.18 29.16 -25.87
N LEU A 14 9.19 28.34 -25.52
CA LEU A 14 9.00 26.99 -24.99
C LEU A 14 8.15 26.98 -23.71
N ASP A 15 8.34 27.95 -22.83
CA ASP A 15 7.57 28.15 -21.60
C ASP A 15 6.07 28.35 -21.87
N ILE A 16 5.69 29.03 -22.96
CA ILE A 16 4.28 29.15 -23.37
C ILE A 16 3.75 27.82 -23.92
N LEU A 17 4.54 27.12 -24.73
CA LEU A 17 4.15 25.80 -25.25
C LEU A 17 3.91 24.80 -24.12
N LEU A 18 4.76 24.80 -23.09
CA LEU A 18 4.63 23.94 -21.91
C LEU A 18 3.41 24.28 -21.03
N LEU A 19 2.81 25.46 -21.19
CA LEU A 19 1.53 25.81 -20.55
C LEU A 19 0.32 25.31 -21.35
N VAL A 20 0.45 25.14 -22.66
CA VAL A 20 -0.64 24.70 -23.55
C VAL A 20 -0.72 23.18 -23.64
N THR A 21 0.42 22.49 -23.74
CA THR A 21 0.48 21.03 -23.91
C THR A 21 -0.27 20.22 -22.85
N PRO A 22 -0.33 20.60 -21.54
CA PRO A 22 -1.06 19.84 -20.53
C PRO A 22 -2.57 19.74 -20.76
N TYR A 23 -3.14 20.62 -21.60
CA TYR A 23 -4.55 20.58 -21.97
C TYR A 23 -4.88 19.60 -23.11
N LEU A 24 -3.86 19.00 -23.74
CA LEU A 24 -4.02 18.00 -24.80
C LEU A 24 -3.95 16.58 -24.24
N ASP A 25 -4.91 15.75 -24.63
CA ASP A 25 -4.81 14.30 -24.39
C ASP A 25 -3.59 13.72 -25.13
N VAL A 26 -3.10 12.56 -24.66
CA VAL A 26 -1.87 11.94 -25.19
C VAL A 26 -1.94 11.70 -26.70
N ARG A 27 -3.10 11.31 -27.23
CA ARG A 27 -3.25 11.05 -28.66
C ARG A 27 -3.12 12.34 -29.46
N SER A 28 -3.78 13.40 -29.01
CA SER A 28 -3.71 14.72 -29.62
C SER A 28 -2.31 15.34 -29.53
N PHE A 29 -1.66 15.21 -28.37
CA PHE A 29 -0.30 15.68 -28.14
C PHE A 29 0.72 14.96 -29.04
N LEU A 30 0.68 13.63 -29.13
CA LEU A 30 1.58 12.87 -29.99
C LEU A 30 1.34 13.17 -31.47
N ARG A 31 0.08 13.38 -31.88
CA ARG A 31 -0.25 13.84 -33.24
C ARG A 31 0.30 15.24 -33.52
N LEU A 32 0.18 16.16 -32.57
CA LEU A 32 0.77 17.50 -32.68
C LEU A 32 2.29 17.42 -32.85
N CYS A 33 2.97 16.63 -32.02
CA CYS A 33 4.42 16.43 -32.13
C CYS A 33 4.82 15.86 -33.50
N SER A 34 3.98 15.00 -34.10
CA SER A 34 4.26 14.41 -35.41
C SER A 34 4.09 15.36 -36.61
N THR A 35 3.55 16.57 -36.40
CA THR A 35 3.30 17.52 -37.50
C THR A 35 4.55 18.21 -38.02
N CYS A 36 5.60 18.37 -37.19
CA CYS A 36 6.85 19.00 -37.61
C CYS A 36 8.06 18.53 -36.79
N THR A 37 9.26 18.70 -37.34
CA THR A 37 10.52 18.27 -36.70
C THR A 37 10.84 19.05 -35.43
N ALA A 38 10.42 20.32 -35.33
CA ALA A 38 10.63 21.15 -34.14
C ALA A 38 9.86 20.62 -32.92
N LEU A 39 8.59 20.21 -33.10
CA LEU A 39 7.77 19.66 -32.01
C LEU A 39 8.09 18.19 -31.70
N GLN A 40 8.73 17.48 -32.62
CA GLN A 40 9.21 16.11 -32.43
C GLN A 40 10.47 16.03 -31.55
N GLN A 41 11.10 17.16 -31.22
CA GLN A 41 12.29 17.19 -30.38
C GLN A 41 12.03 16.58 -28.98
N PRO A 42 13.01 15.87 -28.39
CA PRO A 42 12.86 15.24 -27.06
C PRO A 42 12.46 16.23 -25.96
N ALA A 43 12.91 17.49 -26.06
CA ALA A 43 12.60 18.56 -25.09
C ALA A 43 11.10 18.88 -24.99
N ILE A 44 10.30 18.58 -26.04
CA ILE A 44 8.86 18.79 -26.05
C ILE A 44 8.16 17.44 -25.93
N ARG A 45 8.45 16.51 -26.85
CA ARG A 45 7.77 15.21 -26.94
C ARG A 45 7.91 14.39 -25.66
N SER A 46 9.09 14.38 -25.07
CA SER A 46 9.40 13.67 -23.83
C SER A 46 9.62 14.71 -22.73
N ASP A 47 8.70 15.68 -22.58
CA ASP A 47 8.72 16.62 -21.46
C ASP A 47 8.23 15.97 -20.16
N ALA A 48 8.98 16.16 -19.07
CA ALA A 48 8.71 15.48 -17.81
C ALA A 48 7.41 15.99 -17.16
N ALA A 49 7.15 17.31 -17.27
CA ALA A 49 5.98 17.93 -16.65
C ALA A 49 4.69 17.46 -17.33
N TYR A 50 4.67 17.39 -18.66
CA TYR A 50 3.56 16.84 -19.44
C TYR A 50 3.27 15.38 -19.07
N TRP A 51 4.27 14.49 -19.20
CA TRP A 51 4.04 13.06 -18.94
C TRP A 51 3.68 12.78 -17.49
N ASN A 52 4.27 13.51 -16.54
CA ASN A 52 3.89 13.43 -15.14
C ASN A 52 2.44 13.89 -14.92
N HIS A 53 2.04 15.04 -15.47
CA HIS A 53 0.68 15.57 -15.37
C HIS A 53 -0.35 14.59 -15.95
N VAL A 54 -0.11 14.08 -17.16
CA VAL A 54 -1.05 13.21 -17.83
C VAL A 54 -1.08 11.82 -17.21
N THR A 55 0.05 11.24 -16.77
CA THR A 55 0.06 9.98 -16.02
C THR A 55 -0.80 10.09 -14.76
N ARG A 56 -0.68 11.18 -14.00
CA ARG A 56 -1.48 11.41 -12.79
C ARG A 56 -2.95 11.57 -13.09
N ASN A 57 -3.30 12.34 -14.13
CA ASN A 57 -4.69 12.58 -14.48
C ASN A 57 -5.37 11.33 -15.07
N THR A 58 -4.69 10.63 -15.98
CA THR A 58 -5.24 9.47 -16.68
C THR A 58 -5.40 8.27 -15.76
N PHE A 59 -4.39 7.98 -14.93
CA PHE A 59 -4.40 6.79 -14.09
C PHE A 59 -4.75 7.08 -12.64
N ARG A 60 -5.12 8.32 -12.29
CA ARG A 60 -5.52 8.73 -10.94
C ARG A 60 -4.48 8.34 -9.86
N VAL A 61 -3.19 8.32 -10.23
CA VAL A 61 -2.09 7.90 -9.33
C VAL A 61 -1.95 8.90 -8.19
N PRO A 62 -1.84 8.44 -6.92
CA PRO A 62 -1.53 9.33 -5.81
C PRO A 62 -0.20 10.07 -6.03
N ASN A 63 -0.03 11.23 -5.40
CA ASN A 63 1.24 11.98 -5.39
C ASN A 63 2.32 11.21 -4.60
N GLN A 64 2.77 10.07 -5.10
CA GLN A 64 3.97 9.43 -4.58
C GLN A 64 5.20 10.13 -5.17
N PRO A 65 6.27 10.33 -4.38
CA PRO A 65 7.50 10.96 -4.85
C PRO A 65 8.30 9.97 -5.71
N VAL A 66 7.78 9.63 -6.89
CA VAL A 66 8.52 8.88 -7.89
C VAL A 66 9.19 9.88 -8.83
N VAL A 67 10.53 9.90 -8.80
CA VAL A 67 11.49 10.42 -9.78
C VAL A 67 10.98 11.61 -10.62
N GLN A 68 11.03 12.81 -10.04
CA GLN A 68 10.54 14.03 -10.67
C GLN A 68 11.38 14.53 -11.87
N THR A 69 12.56 13.95 -12.11
CA THR A 69 13.57 14.56 -13.00
C THR A 69 13.83 13.81 -14.31
N ASP A 70 13.26 12.62 -14.55
CA ASP A 70 13.50 11.85 -15.78
C ASP A 70 12.25 11.73 -16.65
N ALA A 71 12.25 12.49 -17.74
CA ALA A 71 11.11 12.62 -18.63
C ALA A 71 10.85 11.39 -19.50
N GLN A 72 11.90 10.68 -19.94
CA GLN A 72 11.77 9.44 -20.70
C GLN A 72 11.17 8.34 -19.82
N ARG A 73 11.54 8.34 -18.54
CA ARG A 73 10.99 7.41 -17.55
C ARG A 73 9.49 7.63 -17.34
N TRP A 74 9.01 8.87 -17.30
CA TRP A 74 7.57 9.16 -17.20
C TRP A 74 6.79 8.70 -18.43
N GLU A 75 7.30 8.95 -19.65
CA GLU A 75 6.66 8.46 -20.88
C GLU A 75 6.56 6.92 -20.90
N ARG A 76 7.63 6.23 -20.50
CA ARG A 76 7.66 4.75 -20.45
C ARG A 76 6.75 4.20 -19.35
N LEU A 77 6.74 4.84 -18.17
CA LEU A 77 5.82 4.50 -17.09
C LEU A 77 4.36 4.62 -17.56
N TYR A 78 4.02 5.71 -18.26
CA TYR A 78 2.68 5.89 -18.82
C TYR A 78 2.30 4.71 -19.74
N LYS A 79 3.20 4.30 -20.64
CA LYS A 79 2.96 3.17 -21.55
C LYS A 79 2.77 1.86 -20.79
N ARG A 80 3.55 1.59 -19.75
CA ARG A 80 3.42 0.38 -18.93
C ARG A 80 2.14 0.38 -18.12
N MET A 81 1.79 1.49 -17.49
CA MET A 81 0.53 1.63 -16.78
C MET A 81 -0.68 1.35 -17.67
N LEU A 82 -0.61 1.73 -18.95
CA LEU A 82 -1.67 1.47 -19.92
C LEU A 82 -1.83 -0.01 -20.30
N THR A 83 -0.76 -0.81 -20.26
CA THR A 83 -0.72 -2.13 -20.93
C THR A 83 -0.35 -3.30 -20.03
N GLN A 84 0.28 -3.05 -18.88
CA GLN A 84 0.98 -4.07 -18.08
C GLN A 84 0.58 -4.07 -16.59
N SER A 85 -0.45 -3.31 -16.22
CA SER A 85 -0.97 -3.26 -14.86
C SER A 85 -1.62 -4.59 -14.45
N ARG A 86 -1.18 -5.17 -13.34
CA ARG A 86 -1.75 -6.39 -12.74
C ARG A 86 -2.01 -6.23 -11.26
N VAL A 87 -3.03 -6.93 -10.78
CA VAL A 87 -3.39 -6.95 -9.36
C VAL A 87 -2.96 -8.29 -8.79
N TYR A 88 -2.13 -8.27 -7.76
CA TYR A 88 -1.73 -9.46 -7.01
C TYR A 88 -2.32 -9.41 -5.60
N THR A 89 -2.76 -10.56 -5.08
CA THR A 89 -3.30 -10.71 -3.72
C THR A 89 -2.81 -12.01 -3.08
N TRP A 90 -2.64 -11.98 -1.76
CA TRP A 90 -2.20 -13.13 -0.95
C TRP A 90 -2.70 -13.01 0.50
N GLY A 91 -2.60 -14.11 1.25
CA GLY A 91 -3.09 -14.22 2.61
C GLY A 91 -4.34 -15.08 2.72
N SER A 92 -5.18 -14.79 3.71
CA SER A 92 -6.35 -15.60 4.04
C SER A 92 -7.53 -15.33 3.10
N ASP A 93 -7.97 -16.32 2.32
CA ASP A 93 -9.16 -16.20 1.45
C ASP A 93 -10.47 -16.69 2.10
N ARG A 94 -10.55 -16.69 3.44
CA ARG A 94 -11.76 -17.16 4.16
C ARG A 94 -13.05 -16.47 3.70
N TYR A 95 -12.92 -15.24 3.22
CA TYR A 95 -14.03 -14.41 2.76
C TYR A 95 -14.01 -14.19 1.24
N GLN A 96 -13.25 -14.96 0.45
CA GLN A 96 -13.09 -14.75 -1.00
C GLN A 96 -12.54 -13.34 -1.34
N CYS A 97 -11.75 -12.75 -0.43
CA CYS A 97 -11.21 -11.39 -0.56
C CYS A 97 -9.98 -11.31 -1.47
N LEU A 98 -9.38 -12.44 -1.85
CA LEU A 98 -8.24 -12.44 -2.76
C LEU A 98 -8.67 -12.32 -4.23
N GLY A 99 -9.91 -12.69 -4.56
CA GLY A 99 -10.46 -12.54 -5.91
C GLY A 99 -9.88 -13.49 -6.96
N HIS A 100 -9.14 -14.52 -6.54
CA HIS A 100 -8.73 -15.66 -7.35
C HIS A 100 -9.21 -16.96 -6.70
N ARG A 101 -9.37 -18.02 -7.49
CA ARG A 101 -9.71 -19.34 -6.93
C ARG A 101 -8.45 -19.90 -6.28
N GLY A 102 -8.54 -20.23 -4.99
CA GLY A 102 -7.45 -20.84 -4.22
C GLY A 102 -6.73 -21.95 -5.01
N SER A 103 -5.41 -22.01 -4.83
CA SER A 103 -4.47 -22.77 -5.65
C SER A 103 -4.96 -24.19 -5.99
N TYR A 104 -5.35 -24.39 -7.24
CA TYR A 104 -5.28 -25.72 -7.86
C TYR A 104 -3.81 -25.95 -8.19
N ASP A 105 -3.11 -26.77 -7.40
CA ASP A 105 -1.79 -27.27 -7.76
C ASP A 105 -1.96 -28.65 -8.43
N PRO A 106 -1.83 -28.76 -9.76
CA PRO A 106 -1.97 -30.04 -10.46
C PRO A 106 -0.83 -31.04 -10.12
N GLN A 107 0.24 -30.60 -9.44
CA GLN A 107 1.42 -31.41 -9.17
C GLN A 107 1.52 -31.93 -7.72
N ARG A 108 0.70 -31.40 -6.79
CA ARG A 108 0.66 -31.88 -5.40
C ARG A 108 0.07 -33.28 -5.22
N THR A 109 -0.54 -33.85 -6.26
CA THR A 109 -1.08 -35.22 -6.25
C THR A 109 -0.09 -36.32 -6.66
N VAL A 110 1.16 -36.00 -7.05
CA VAL A 110 2.07 -37.01 -7.63
C VAL A 110 3.32 -37.33 -6.79
N ARG A 111 3.65 -36.60 -5.72
CA ARG A 111 4.92 -36.84 -5.00
C ARG A 111 4.85 -36.87 -3.47
N THR A 112 4.09 -37.82 -2.93
CA THR A 112 4.44 -38.54 -1.68
C THR A 112 3.70 -39.88 -1.64
N ALA A 113 3.99 -40.77 -2.59
CA ALA A 113 3.67 -42.19 -2.46
C ALA A 113 5.00 -42.95 -2.44
N ASN A 114 5.61 -43.03 -1.26
CA ASN A 114 6.74 -43.93 -1.04
C ASN A 114 6.16 -45.35 -0.92
N PRO A 115 6.43 -46.31 -1.84
CA PRO A 115 5.68 -47.57 -1.91
C PRO A 115 6.03 -48.63 -0.85
N ARG A 116 6.60 -48.24 0.30
CA ARG A 116 7.15 -49.21 1.27
C ARG A 116 6.67 -49.12 2.72
N PHE A 117 5.68 -48.28 3.01
CA PHE A 117 5.04 -48.26 4.34
C PHE A 117 3.51 -48.19 4.23
N LEU A 118 2.89 -49.21 3.63
CA LEU A 118 1.45 -49.47 3.72
C LEU A 118 1.21 -50.68 4.62
N GLN A 119 1.21 -50.45 5.94
CA GLN A 119 0.51 -51.32 6.88
C GLN A 119 0.32 -50.59 8.22
N HIS A 120 -0.64 -49.67 8.25
CA HIS A 120 -1.60 -49.52 9.36
C HIS A 120 -2.68 -48.52 8.94
N ASN A 121 -3.90 -49.04 8.79
CA ASN A 121 -5.11 -48.27 8.52
C ASN A 121 -5.30 -47.18 9.57
N ARG A 122 -5.06 -45.91 9.19
CA ARG A 122 -5.77 -44.75 9.72
C ARG A 122 -6.51 -44.10 8.56
N PRO A 123 -7.80 -43.75 8.69
CA PRO A 123 -8.56 -43.19 7.59
C PRO A 123 -7.88 -41.89 7.15
N TYR A 124 -7.48 -41.86 5.88
CA TYR A 124 -7.01 -40.68 5.17
C TYR A 124 -7.98 -39.53 5.42
N SER A 125 -7.56 -38.57 6.23
CA SER A 125 -8.19 -37.25 6.27
C SER A 125 -8.02 -36.65 4.89
N ARG A 126 -9.13 -36.41 4.17
CA ARG A 126 -9.11 -35.54 2.99
C ARG A 126 -8.49 -34.22 3.44
N HIS A 127 -7.26 -33.93 3.01
CA HIS A 127 -6.67 -32.60 3.17
C HIS A 127 -7.59 -31.61 2.48
N ARG A 128 -8.43 -30.95 3.27
CA ARG A 128 -9.20 -29.78 2.86
C ARG A 128 -8.15 -28.73 2.52
N GLU A 129 -7.97 -28.46 1.22
CA GLU A 129 -7.08 -27.42 0.72
C GLU A 129 -7.30 -26.14 1.54
N SER A 130 -6.21 -25.58 2.06
CA SER A 130 -6.29 -24.32 2.81
C SER A 130 -6.80 -23.24 1.85
N PRO A 131 -7.82 -22.45 2.22
CA PRO A 131 -8.23 -21.31 1.40
C PRO A 131 -7.14 -20.23 1.32
N ASN A 132 -6.04 -20.34 2.06
CA ASN A 132 -5.01 -19.31 2.12
C ASN A 132 -4.04 -19.40 0.94
N ALA A 133 -3.61 -18.25 0.43
CA ALA A 133 -2.53 -18.13 -0.55
C ALA A 133 -1.26 -17.61 0.12
N ASN A 134 -0.23 -18.44 0.22
CA ASN A 134 1.05 -18.07 0.83
C ASN A 134 1.98 -17.31 -0.13
N THR A 135 1.63 -17.28 -1.42
CA THR A 135 2.34 -16.55 -2.47
C THR A 135 1.40 -15.50 -3.06
N PRO A 136 1.93 -14.34 -3.51
CA PRO A 136 1.19 -13.45 -4.39
C PRO A 136 0.66 -14.20 -5.60
N GLN A 137 -0.64 -14.05 -5.88
CA GLN A 137 -1.27 -14.59 -7.08
C GLN A 137 -2.06 -13.50 -7.79
N GLU A 138 -2.10 -13.54 -9.11
CA GLU A 138 -2.83 -12.56 -9.92
C GLU A 138 -4.34 -12.73 -9.71
N MET A 139 -5.05 -11.63 -9.44
CA MET A 139 -6.50 -11.63 -9.28
C MET A 139 -7.19 -11.88 -10.64
N GLU A 140 -8.17 -12.79 -10.65
CA GLU A 140 -8.87 -13.20 -11.87
C GLU A 140 -9.69 -12.06 -12.49
N ARG A 141 -9.76 -12.03 -13.83
CA ARG A 141 -10.62 -11.13 -14.62
C ARG A 141 -10.34 -9.64 -14.41
N THR A 142 -9.16 -9.27 -13.90
CA THR A 142 -8.76 -7.86 -13.73
C THR A 142 -8.26 -7.22 -15.02
N ARG A 143 -7.67 -8.00 -15.93
CA ARG A 143 -7.16 -7.51 -17.23
C ARG A 143 -8.26 -6.95 -18.14
N ASP A 144 -9.47 -7.50 -18.05
CA ASP A 144 -10.62 -7.08 -18.86
C ASP A 144 -11.23 -5.75 -18.38
N LEU A 145 -10.81 -5.24 -17.23
CA LEU A 145 -11.33 -4.01 -16.62
C LEU A 145 -10.62 -2.75 -17.14
N GLY A 146 -9.61 -2.92 -17.98
CA GLY A 146 -8.71 -1.84 -18.38
C GLY A 146 -7.71 -1.49 -17.27
N VAL A 147 -7.34 -0.22 -17.18
CA VAL A 147 -6.30 0.20 -16.24
C VAL A 147 -6.86 0.29 -14.82
N ILE A 148 -6.21 -0.42 -13.90
CA ILE A 148 -6.46 -0.30 -12.47
C ILE A 148 -5.61 0.86 -11.94
N ALA A 149 -6.29 1.84 -11.37
CA ALA A 149 -5.69 3.06 -10.84
C ALA A 149 -5.20 2.88 -9.39
N ASP A 150 -5.96 2.16 -8.57
CA ASP A 150 -5.66 1.97 -7.15
C ASP A 150 -6.31 0.68 -6.62
N LEU A 151 -5.79 0.14 -5.51
CA LEU A 151 -6.40 -0.95 -4.76
C LEU A 151 -6.26 -0.73 -3.25
N GLN A 152 -7.26 -1.16 -2.48
CA GLN A 152 -7.21 -1.15 -1.02
C GLN A 152 -7.91 -2.36 -0.41
N CYS A 153 -7.29 -2.95 0.59
CA CYS A 153 -7.85 -4.02 1.40
C CYS A 153 -8.71 -3.41 2.51
N GLY A 154 -9.93 -3.94 2.67
CA GLY A 154 -10.70 -3.80 3.91
C GLY A 154 -10.50 -5.01 4.81
N GLY A 155 -11.21 -5.09 5.93
CA GLY A 155 -11.04 -6.19 6.90
C GLY A 155 -11.31 -7.57 6.30
N TRP A 156 -12.27 -7.67 5.38
CA TRP A 156 -12.68 -8.92 4.73
C TRP A 156 -12.92 -8.78 3.21
N SER A 157 -12.38 -7.73 2.61
CA SER A 157 -12.54 -7.44 1.19
C SER A 157 -11.30 -6.83 0.58
N THR A 158 -11.23 -6.84 -0.75
CA THR A 158 -10.25 -6.09 -1.54
C THR A 158 -11.02 -5.32 -2.60
N THR A 159 -10.87 -4.00 -2.61
CA THR A 159 -11.57 -3.12 -3.55
C THR A 159 -10.58 -2.49 -4.52
N LEU A 160 -10.92 -2.46 -5.80
CA LEU A 160 -10.15 -1.91 -6.91
C LEU A 160 -10.83 -0.65 -7.43
N LEU A 161 -10.04 0.35 -7.81
CA LEU A 161 -10.47 1.52 -8.57
C LEU A 161 -9.91 1.41 -9.99
N THR A 162 -10.79 1.52 -10.98
CA THR A 162 -10.40 1.64 -12.40
C THR A 162 -10.11 3.09 -12.76
N ALA A 163 -9.34 3.32 -13.83
CA ALA A 163 -9.07 4.67 -14.37
C ALA A 163 -10.35 5.44 -14.73
N ASN A 164 -11.41 4.73 -15.13
CA ASN A 164 -12.72 5.30 -15.44
C ASN A 164 -13.55 5.66 -14.19
N GLY A 165 -13.02 5.47 -12.98
CA GLY A 165 -13.70 5.83 -11.74
C GLY A 165 -14.72 4.80 -11.24
N ARG A 166 -14.69 3.55 -11.76
CA ARG A 166 -15.53 2.45 -11.26
C ARG A 166 -14.82 1.71 -10.13
N LEU A 167 -15.57 1.39 -9.08
CA LEU A 167 -15.11 0.54 -7.99
C LEU A 167 -15.60 -0.89 -8.16
N LEU A 168 -14.72 -1.86 -7.91
CA LEU A 168 -15.05 -3.28 -7.88
C LEU A 168 -14.50 -3.91 -6.60
N THR A 169 -15.27 -4.78 -5.95
CA THR A 169 -14.88 -5.42 -4.69
C THR A 169 -14.91 -6.94 -4.80
N ALA A 170 -13.91 -7.58 -4.19
CA ALA A 170 -13.86 -9.01 -3.93
C ALA A 170 -13.95 -9.24 -2.42
N GLY A 171 -14.74 -10.22 -2.01
CA GLY A 171 -15.02 -10.50 -0.61
C GLY A 171 -16.26 -9.79 -0.07
N VAL A 172 -16.27 -9.48 1.22
CA VAL A 172 -17.48 -9.06 1.93
C VAL A 172 -17.28 -7.71 2.62
N LEU A 173 -18.25 -6.80 2.45
CA LEU A 173 -18.28 -5.53 3.18
C LEU A 173 -19.14 -5.64 4.44
N LYS A 174 -20.30 -6.29 4.34
CA LYS A 174 -21.23 -6.40 5.46
C LYS A 174 -20.76 -7.41 6.49
N ASP A 175 -20.80 -7.04 7.77
CA ASP A 175 -20.51 -7.95 8.87
C ASP A 175 -21.49 -9.13 8.83
N LEU A 176 -21.00 -10.28 8.37
CA LEU A 176 -21.79 -11.50 8.28
C LEU A 176 -21.29 -12.46 9.34
N THR A 177 -22.19 -12.69 10.31
CA THR A 177 -22.35 -14.00 10.94
C THR A 177 -22.11 -15.07 9.88
N ILE A 178 -21.11 -15.90 10.14
CA ILE A 178 -20.31 -16.82 9.28
C ILE A 178 -21.12 -17.77 8.35
N THR A 179 -22.45 -17.67 8.33
CA THR A 179 -23.35 -18.59 7.66
C THR A 179 -23.81 -18.07 6.30
N ARG A 180 -23.24 -18.66 5.24
CA ARG A 180 -23.72 -18.72 3.84
C ARG A 180 -23.08 -17.75 2.85
N MET A 181 -21.76 -17.87 2.65
CA MET A 181 -21.18 -17.54 1.35
C MET A 181 -21.61 -18.61 0.34
N GLY A 182 -22.36 -18.22 -0.69
CA GLY A 182 -22.60 -19.05 -1.87
C GLY A 182 -21.29 -19.28 -2.65
N PRO A 183 -21.22 -20.28 -3.53
CA PRO A 183 -20.01 -20.53 -4.32
C PRO A 183 -19.70 -19.33 -5.24
N GLY A 184 -18.45 -18.85 -5.20
CA GLY A 184 -17.83 -18.11 -6.30
C GLY A 184 -18.33 -16.69 -6.57
N ARG A 185 -18.49 -15.84 -5.54
CA ARG A 185 -18.59 -14.38 -5.78
C ARG A 185 -17.19 -13.82 -6.01
N GLY A 186 -16.63 -14.07 -7.19
CA GLY A 186 -15.44 -13.33 -7.64
C GLY A 186 -15.73 -11.83 -7.75
N LEU A 187 -14.74 -11.04 -8.16
CA LEU A 187 -14.83 -9.57 -8.27
C LEU A 187 -16.19 -9.05 -8.83
N GLN A 188 -16.83 -8.14 -8.09
CA GLN A 188 -18.14 -7.55 -8.40
C GLN A 188 -18.07 -6.02 -8.44
N PRO A 189 -18.81 -5.33 -9.34
CA PRO A 189 -18.89 -3.87 -9.34
C PRO A 189 -19.71 -3.36 -8.13
N LEU A 190 -19.20 -2.32 -7.47
CA LEU A 190 -19.98 -1.53 -6.52
C LEU A 190 -20.92 -0.60 -7.30
N THR A 191 -22.20 -0.65 -6.99
CA THR A 191 -23.24 0.02 -7.79
C THR A 191 -23.68 1.35 -7.17
N PHE A 192 -24.22 2.22 -8.02
CA PHE A 192 -24.85 3.48 -7.62
C PHE A 192 -26.38 3.36 -7.70
N PRO A 193 -27.11 4.25 -7.04
CA PRO A 193 -28.56 4.35 -7.20
C PRO A 193 -29.00 4.49 -8.68
N PRO A 194 -30.17 3.94 -9.04
CA PRO A 194 -30.68 3.97 -10.40
C PRO A 194 -30.87 5.41 -10.90
N GLY A 195 -30.60 5.64 -12.19
CA GLY A 195 -30.67 6.97 -12.83
C GLY A 195 -29.32 7.67 -13.00
N SER A 196 -28.23 7.08 -12.48
CA SER A 196 -26.88 7.56 -12.68
C SER A 196 -26.28 7.02 -14.00
N ALA A 197 -25.81 7.90 -14.88
CA ALA A 197 -25.10 7.48 -16.10
C ALA A 197 -23.65 7.08 -15.78
N GLU A 198 -23.11 6.06 -16.46
CA GLU A 198 -21.77 5.50 -16.16
C GLU A 198 -20.61 6.50 -16.34
N GLU A 199 -20.81 7.60 -17.08
CA GLU A 199 -19.81 8.66 -17.32
C GLU A 199 -20.14 9.98 -16.59
N ASP A 200 -21.09 9.98 -15.65
CA ASP A 200 -21.40 11.18 -14.85
C ASP A 200 -20.24 11.46 -13.86
N PRO A 201 -19.67 12.68 -13.83
CA PRO A 201 -18.70 13.09 -12.81
C PRO A 201 -19.19 12.91 -11.37
N SER A 202 -20.51 12.83 -11.16
CA SER A 202 -21.11 12.59 -9.85
C SER A 202 -20.97 11.16 -9.34
N VAL A 203 -20.73 10.19 -10.24
CA VAL A 203 -20.53 8.76 -9.91
C VAL A 203 -19.17 8.21 -10.36
N SER A 204 -18.38 9.02 -11.07
CA SER A 204 -16.98 8.72 -11.36
C SER A 204 -16.10 8.96 -10.12
N ILE A 205 -15.59 7.90 -9.51
CA ILE A 205 -14.77 7.99 -8.29
C ILE A 205 -13.33 8.42 -8.63
N LYS A 206 -12.85 9.48 -7.97
CA LYS A 206 -11.48 9.96 -8.10
C LYS A 206 -10.53 9.43 -7.04
N GLN A 207 -11.05 9.15 -5.85
CA GLN A 207 -10.30 8.64 -4.72
C GLN A 207 -11.26 7.80 -3.88
N PHE A 208 -10.79 6.70 -3.30
CA PHE A 208 -11.58 5.94 -2.35
C PHE A 208 -10.73 5.55 -1.14
N SER A 209 -11.41 5.05 -0.10
CA SER A 209 -10.77 4.47 1.06
C SER A 209 -11.59 3.29 1.59
N SER A 210 -10.93 2.18 1.92
CA SER A 210 -11.55 0.98 2.49
C SER A 210 -11.30 0.92 4.00
N GLY A 211 -12.38 0.84 4.78
CA GLY A 211 -12.33 0.57 6.22
C GLY A 211 -12.45 -0.93 6.52
N ARG A 212 -12.81 -1.29 7.75
CA ARG A 212 -13.00 -2.71 8.11
C ARG A 212 -14.13 -3.36 7.31
N SER A 213 -15.27 -2.70 7.25
CA SER A 213 -16.55 -3.23 6.75
C SER A 213 -17.32 -2.21 5.89
N HIS A 214 -16.63 -1.21 5.35
CA HIS A 214 -17.23 -0.20 4.48
C HIS A 214 -16.19 0.41 3.54
N VAL A 215 -16.67 1.02 2.46
CA VAL A 215 -15.87 1.75 1.48
C VAL A 215 -16.43 3.16 1.33
N LEU A 216 -15.54 4.16 1.34
CA LEU A 216 -15.85 5.54 1.01
C LEU A 216 -15.29 5.90 -0.36
N GLY A 217 -16.10 6.49 -1.22
CA GLY A 217 -15.68 7.03 -2.51
C GLY A 217 -15.88 8.54 -2.55
N LEU A 218 -14.89 9.24 -3.07
CA LEU A 218 -15.00 10.65 -3.41
C LEU A 218 -15.07 10.76 -4.93
N SER A 219 -16.16 11.34 -5.43
CA SER A 219 -16.40 11.51 -6.88
C SER A 219 -15.67 12.73 -7.48
N ASP A 220 -15.61 12.77 -8.81
CA ASP A 220 -15.06 13.90 -9.58
C ASP A 220 -15.85 15.21 -9.38
N SER A 221 -17.14 15.14 -9.05
CA SER A 221 -17.97 16.32 -8.71
C SER A 221 -17.73 16.82 -7.27
N GLY A 222 -17.23 15.97 -6.38
CA GLY A 222 -17.04 16.27 -4.96
C GLY A 222 -18.05 15.59 -4.02
N ARG A 223 -18.99 14.78 -4.54
CA ARG A 223 -19.87 13.93 -3.71
C ARG A 223 -19.08 12.85 -2.99
N ILE A 224 -19.50 12.58 -1.75
CA ILE A 224 -19.05 11.44 -0.95
C ILE A 224 -20.08 10.32 -1.08
N TRP A 225 -19.61 9.14 -1.46
CA TRP A 225 -20.38 7.91 -1.56
C TRP A 225 -19.92 6.90 -0.52
N SER A 226 -20.85 6.11 0.03
CA SER A 226 -20.55 5.07 1.00
C SER A 226 -21.19 3.74 0.63
N TRP A 227 -20.40 2.66 0.72
CA TRP A 227 -20.86 1.28 0.58
C TRP A 227 -20.57 0.51 1.87
N SER A 228 -21.60 -0.06 2.49
CA SER A 228 -21.50 -0.94 3.66
C SER A 228 -21.97 -2.37 3.39
N ASP A 229 -22.46 -2.63 2.17
CA ASP A 229 -22.94 -3.93 1.69
C ASP A 229 -22.62 -4.01 0.20
N GLU A 230 -21.85 -5.02 -0.21
CA GLU A 230 -21.40 -5.19 -1.60
C GLU A 230 -22.53 -5.49 -2.58
N THR A 231 -23.71 -5.87 -2.08
CA THR A 231 -24.89 -6.20 -2.90
C THR A 231 -25.87 -5.06 -3.07
N LYS A 232 -25.67 -3.95 -2.35
CA LYS A 232 -26.58 -2.80 -2.33
C LYS A 232 -25.91 -1.57 -2.97
N PRO A 233 -26.70 -0.66 -3.56
CA PRO A 233 -26.18 0.60 -4.07
C PRO A 233 -25.52 1.47 -3.01
N ALA A 234 -24.66 2.38 -3.45
CA ALA A 234 -24.05 3.42 -2.63
C ALA A 234 -25.08 4.34 -1.97
N TRP A 235 -24.74 4.92 -0.82
CA TRP A 235 -25.43 6.08 -0.25
C TRP A 235 -24.68 7.36 -0.58
N HIS A 236 -25.38 8.40 -1.03
CA HIS A 236 -24.84 9.76 -1.09
C HIS A 236 -24.82 10.36 0.32
N ILE A 237 -23.65 10.68 0.83
CA ILE A 237 -23.50 11.23 2.19
C ILE A 237 -23.72 12.74 2.17
N LYS A 238 -24.63 13.22 3.01
CA LYS A 238 -24.85 14.64 3.33
C LYS A 238 -24.81 14.85 4.83
N PHE A 239 -24.53 16.07 5.26
CA PHE A 239 -24.43 16.41 6.69
C PHE A 239 -25.50 17.44 7.05
N LEU A 240 -26.07 17.33 8.25
CA LEU A 240 -27.07 18.26 8.75
C LEU A 240 -26.48 19.66 9.03
N HIS A 241 -25.22 19.70 9.48
CA HIS A 241 -24.57 20.92 9.96
C HIS A 241 -23.35 21.35 9.15
N VAL A 242 -23.07 20.68 8.02
CA VAL A 242 -21.93 20.98 7.15
C VAL A 242 -22.36 20.96 5.69
N ASP A 243 -22.25 22.11 5.03
CA ASP A 243 -22.52 22.21 3.60
C ASP A 243 -21.29 21.81 2.79
N ILE A 244 -21.51 20.98 1.77
CA ILE A 244 -20.46 20.53 0.84
C ILE A 244 -20.74 21.08 -0.56
N SER A 245 -19.70 21.62 -1.19
CA SER A 245 -19.77 22.05 -2.59
C SER A 245 -19.56 20.86 -3.55
N GLU A 246 -20.60 20.52 -4.32
CA GLU A 246 -20.65 19.35 -5.22
C GLU A 246 -20.61 19.70 -6.73
N SER A 247 -20.17 20.91 -7.10
CA SER A 247 -20.16 21.36 -8.51
C SER A 247 -18.75 21.49 -9.09
N ARG A 248 -18.62 21.19 -10.39
CA ARG A 248 -17.44 21.49 -11.21
C ARG A 248 -17.36 22.96 -11.68
N SER A 249 -18.41 23.78 -11.48
CA SER A 249 -18.50 25.13 -12.06
C SER A 249 -17.45 26.10 -11.52
N THR A 250 -16.87 26.88 -12.46
CA THR A 250 -15.86 27.94 -12.35
C THR A 250 -15.36 28.27 -10.94
N VAL A 251 -14.06 28.04 -10.74
CA VAL A 251 -13.35 28.32 -9.49
C VAL A 251 -13.38 29.82 -9.17
N THR A 252 -14.36 30.27 -8.38
CA THR A 252 -14.23 31.53 -7.63
C THR A 252 -13.40 31.28 -6.37
N LEU A 253 -12.83 32.31 -5.74
CA LEU A 253 -12.06 32.12 -4.51
C LEU A 253 -12.93 31.49 -3.39
N GLU A 254 -14.22 31.84 -3.36
CA GLU A 254 -15.25 31.28 -2.47
C GLU A 254 -15.56 29.80 -2.79
N SER A 255 -15.41 29.36 -4.05
CA SER A 255 -15.71 27.98 -4.45
C SER A 255 -14.64 26.96 -4.04
N LYS A 256 -13.53 27.39 -3.41
CA LYS A 256 -12.52 26.47 -2.83
C LYS A 256 -12.83 26.07 -1.40
N LEU A 257 -13.62 26.87 -0.68
CA LEU A 257 -14.11 26.54 0.66
C LEU A 257 -15.20 25.45 0.55
N ASN A 258 -15.37 24.66 1.60
CA ASN A 258 -16.38 23.60 1.68
C ASN A 258 -16.24 22.49 0.63
N ARG A 259 -15.08 22.39 -0.03
CA ARG A 259 -14.77 21.34 -0.99
C ARG A 259 -14.06 20.18 -0.29
N VAL A 260 -14.56 18.97 -0.54
CA VAL A 260 -13.93 17.75 -0.04
C VAL A 260 -12.60 17.49 -0.77
N ARG A 261 -11.53 17.44 0.00
CA ARG A 261 -10.16 17.22 -0.49
C ARG A 261 -9.76 15.76 -0.46
N LYS A 262 -10.14 15.05 0.61
CA LYS A 262 -9.76 13.66 0.86
C LYS A 262 -10.86 12.97 1.66
N VAL A 263 -11.07 11.68 1.40
CA VAL A 263 -11.84 10.78 2.26
C VAL A 263 -10.93 9.71 2.84
N VAL A 264 -11.21 9.29 4.08
CA VAL A 264 -10.51 8.20 4.77
C VAL A 264 -11.53 7.37 5.52
N ALA A 265 -11.55 6.08 5.23
CA ALA A 265 -12.34 5.10 5.97
C ALA A 265 -11.43 4.49 7.05
N GLY A 266 -11.67 4.86 8.31
CA GLY A 266 -11.03 4.24 9.46
C GLY A 266 -11.61 2.86 9.75
N TRP A 267 -11.22 2.29 10.90
CA TRP A 267 -11.69 0.95 11.29
C TRP A 267 -13.21 0.85 11.35
N SER A 268 -13.85 1.73 12.12
CA SER A 268 -15.31 1.79 12.30
C SER A 268 -15.88 3.20 12.11
N VAL A 269 -15.07 4.13 11.60
CA VAL A 269 -15.38 5.56 11.48
C VAL A 269 -15.07 6.00 10.06
N SER A 270 -15.93 6.81 9.48
CA SER A 270 -15.72 7.48 8.21
C SER A 270 -15.21 8.90 8.41
N SER A 271 -14.40 9.39 7.47
CA SER A 271 -13.85 10.74 7.54
C SER A 271 -13.72 11.41 6.19
N ALA A 272 -13.80 12.74 6.21
CA ALA A 272 -13.51 13.62 5.09
C ALA A 272 -12.73 14.86 5.56
N TYR A 273 -11.73 15.26 4.80
CA TYR A 273 -11.06 16.55 4.97
C TYR A 273 -11.71 17.58 4.05
N ILE A 274 -12.33 18.59 4.65
CA ILE A 274 -13.10 19.64 3.96
C ILE A 274 -12.37 20.97 4.13
N SER A 275 -12.06 21.64 3.01
CA SER A 275 -11.34 22.92 3.03
C SER A 275 -12.10 23.99 3.82
N GLY A 276 -11.48 24.51 4.88
CA GLY A 276 -12.05 25.53 5.76
C GLY A 276 -12.85 24.98 6.95
N THR A 277 -13.33 23.72 6.88
CA THR A 277 -14.02 23.05 8.00
C THR A 277 -13.07 22.19 8.82
N GLY A 278 -12.11 21.52 8.19
CA GLY A 278 -11.17 20.60 8.83
C GLY A 278 -11.48 19.13 8.58
N ILE A 279 -10.96 18.25 9.44
CA ILE A 279 -11.20 16.81 9.39
C ILE A 279 -12.54 16.53 10.07
N LEU A 280 -13.52 16.09 9.29
CA LEU A 280 -14.84 15.67 9.75
C LEU A 280 -14.87 14.15 9.95
N LEU A 281 -15.49 13.69 11.03
CA LEU A 281 -15.65 12.28 11.40
C LEU A 281 -17.14 11.95 11.61
N TRP A 282 -17.58 10.78 11.15
CA TRP A 282 -18.93 10.25 11.38
C TRP A 282 -18.94 8.72 11.37
N ARG A 283 -19.98 8.11 11.94
CA ARG A 283 -20.18 6.65 11.83
C ARG A 283 -20.72 6.28 10.44
N PRO A 284 -20.20 5.21 9.80
CA PRO A 284 -20.73 4.75 8.53
C PRO A 284 -22.22 4.41 8.66
N PRO A 285 -23.10 4.91 7.76
CA PRO A 285 -24.53 4.63 7.85
C PRO A 285 -24.81 3.12 7.65
N GLN A 286 -25.68 2.57 8.49
CA GLN A 286 -26.16 1.20 8.36
C GLN A 286 -27.52 1.18 7.66
N ARG A 287 -27.68 0.33 6.64
CA ARG A 287 -28.98 0.13 5.99
C ARG A 287 -29.93 -0.64 6.91
N SER A 288 -31.05 -0.02 7.28
CA SER A 288 -32.18 -0.73 7.86
C SER A 288 -33.11 -1.27 6.77
N ARG A 289 -34.14 -2.06 7.14
CA ARG A 289 -35.12 -2.60 6.19
C ARG A 289 -36.04 -1.52 5.59
N SER A 290 -36.21 -0.36 6.23
CA SER A 290 -37.05 0.73 5.71
C SER A 290 -36.35 1.54 4.62
N ASP A 291 -35.02 1.50 4.56
CA ASP A 291 -34.22 2.46 3.80
C ASP A 291 -33.88 1.95 2.38
N GLU A 292 -34.58 0.92 1.90
CA GLU A 292 -34.33 0.33 0.59
C GLU A 292 -34.66 1.29 -0.57
N ARG A 293 -35.40 2.38 -0.31
CA ARG A 293 -35.78 3.39 -1.30
C ARG A 293 -35.02 4.72 -1.15
N GLU A 294 -34.14 4.84 -0.16
CA GLU A 294 -33.37 6.07 0.07
C GLU A 294 -31.97 5.95 -0.54
N ASP A 295 -31.60 6.99 -1.29
CA ASP A 295 -30.33 7.09 -2.00
C ASP A 295 -29.35 8.07 -1.31
N THR A 296 -29.81 8.79 -0.28
CA THR A 296 -29.06 9.85 0.42
C THR A 296 -29.11 9.65 1.93
N ALA A 297 -27.95 9.59 2.57
CA ALA A 297 -27.83 9.43 4.02
C ALA A 297 -27.57 10.81 4.60
N LEU A 298 -28.50 11.33 5.39
CA LEU A 298 -28.30 12.56 6.14
C LEU A 298 -27.66 12.22 7.49
N ILE A 299 -26.37 12.56 7.62
CA ILE A 299 -25.61 12.42 8.86
C ILE A 299 -25.99 13.54 9.80
N THR A 300 -26.64 13.19 10.91
CA THR A 300 -27.03 14.12 11.98
C THR A 300 -25.88 14.39 12.94
N GLU A 301 -25.16 13.33 13.33
CA GLU A 301 -24.05 13.40 14.28
C GLU A 301 -22.70 13.32 13.55
N SER A 302 -21.89 14.37 13.70
CA SER A 302 -20.55 14.44 13.13
C SER A 302 -19.63 15.28 14.01
N ILE A 303 -18.34 14.94 13.99
CA ILE A 303 -17.33 15.59 14.82
C ILE A 303 -16.30 16.26 13.92
N ILE A 304 -15.95 17.50 14.22
CA ILE A 304 -14.82 18.17 13.59
C ILE A 304 -13.62 18.03 14.54
N VAL A 305 -12.51 17.49 14.03
CA VAL A 305 -11.26 17.41 14.79
C VAL A 305 -10.74 18.84 15.06
N PRO A 306 -10.50 19.24 16.31
CA PRO A 306 -10.07 20.59 16.65
C PRO A 306 -8.81 21.01 15.90
N PHE A 307 -8.71 22.32 15.58
CA PHE A 307 -7.52 22.94 14.99
C PHE A 307 -7.14 22.48 13.56
N THR A 308 -7.96 21.66 12.92
CA THR A 308 -7.69 21.13 11.57
C THR A 308 -8.27 21.99 10.44
N ASN A 309 -8.99 23.07 10.77
CA ASN A 309 -9.70 23.93 9.83
C ASN A 309 -8.82 25.01 9.18
N TYR A 310 -7.60 25.22 9.68
CA TYR A 310 -6.69 26.27 9.20
C TYR A 310 -6.33 26.13 7.71
N GLN A 311 -6.26 27.25 7.00
CA GLN A 311 -5.84 27.37 5.60
C GLN A 311 -4.87 28.55 5.46
N ARG A 312 -3.77 28.38 4.70
CA ARG A 312 -2.84 29.48 4.40
C ARG A 312 -3.55 30.55 3.53
N PRO A 313 -3.34 31.85 3.80
CA PRO A 313 -3.76 32.91 2.89
C PRO A 313 -3.15 32.72 1.49
N GLN A 314 -3.90 33.02 0.43
CA GLN A 314 -3.40 32.96 -0.95
C GLN A 314 -2.92 34.36 -1.41
N GLY A 315 -1.77 34.40 -2.07
CA GLY A 315 -1.22 35.64 -2.63
C GLY A 315 -0.82 36.65 -1.56
N ASN A 316 -1.26 37.90 -1.70
CA ASN A 316 -0.95 39.00 -0.77
C ASN A 316 -1.95 39.11 0.40
N ALA A 317 -2.87 38.17 0.54
CA ALA A 317 -3.82 38.15 1.65
C ALA A 317 -3.07 37.91 2.97
N ARG A 318 -3.42 38.67 4.01
CA ARG A 318 -2.92 38.45 5.38
C ARG A 318 -3.89 37.55 6.14
N GLU A 319 -3.39 36.96 7.23
CA GLU A 319 -4.26 36.26 8.16
C GLU A 319 -5.26 37.25 8.78
N PRO A 320 -6.52 36.82 8.94
CA PRO A 320 -7.61 37.72 9.32
C PRO A 320 -7.49 38.25 10.76
N ASP A 321 -6.90 37.47 11.66
CA ASP A 321 -6.78 37.78 13.08
C ASP A 321 -5.58 37.07 13.72
N GLU A 322 -5.18 37.54 14.91
CA GLU A 322 -4.03 37.01 15.67
C GLU A 322 -4.21 35.54 16.08
N SER A 323 -5.43 35.09 16.36
CA SER A 323 -5.69 33.68 16.73
C SER A 323 -5.47 32.74 15.54
N THR A 324 -5.87 33.17 14.34
CA THR A 324 -5.61 32.46 13.09
C THR A 324 -4.10 32.40 12.80
N GLN A 325 -3.37 33.48 13.07
CA GLN A 325 -1.91 33.51 12.96
C GLN A 325 -1.23 32.53 13.92
N ILE A 326 -1.62 32.55 15.19
CA ILE A 326 -1.10 31.62 16.19
C ILE A 326 -1.38 30.17 15.78
N LEU A 327 -2.57 29.88 15.24
CA LEU A 327 -2.93 28.57 14.74
C LEU A 327 -2.06 28.14 13.55
N GLY A 328 -1.81 29.07 12.62
CA GLY A 328 -0.94 28.85 11.47
C GLY A 328 0.53 28.61 11.81
N GLU A 329 1.02 29.22 12.88
CA GLU A 329 2.38 29.04 13.41
C GLU A 329 2.53 27.78 14.27
N LYS A 330 1.51 27.44 15.07
CA LYS A 330 1.55 26.30 16.01
C LYS A 330 1.17 24.98 15.37
N VAL A 331 0.13 24.96 14.53
CA VAL A 331 -0.43 23.74 13.93
C VAL A 331 -0.16 23.70 12.43
N GLY A 332 -0.50 24.77 11.71
CA GLY A 332 -0.37 24.80 10.25
C GLY A 332 -1.51 24.10 9.50
N VAL A 333 -1.36 23.92 8.19
CA VAL A 333 -2.37 23.30 7.31
C VAL A 333 -2.18 21.79 7.28
N VAL A 334 -3.26 21.03 7.46
CA VAL A 334 -3.24 19.57 7.32
C VAL A 334 -2.84 19.18 5.89
N VAL A 335 -1.75 18.41 5.77
CA VAL A 335 -1.24 17.87 4.51
C VAL A 335 -1.73 16.44 4.28
N ASN A 336 -1.64 15.61 5.31
CA ASN A 336 -2.12 14.23 5.28
C ASN A 336 -2.65 13.82 6.67
N TYR A 337 -3.54 12.83 6.70
CA TYR A 337 -4.06 12.24 7.92
C TYR A 337 -4.48 10.79 7.72
N ILE A 338 -4.49 10.07 8.83
CA ILE A 338 -4.95 8.68 8.96
C ILE A 338 -5.97 8.59 10.09
N VAL A 339 -6.85 7.59 9.99
CA VAL A 339 -7.90 7.31 10.97
C VAL A 339 -7.68 5.89 11.50
N LEU A 340 -7.20 5.81 12.73
CA LEU A 340 -7.01 4.55 13.47
C LEU A 340 -8.32 4.16 14.17
N GLU A 341 -8.26 3.18 15.07
CA GLU A 341 -9.44 2.72 15.82
C GLU A 341 -9.97 3.78 16.81
N HIS A 342 -9.08 4.46 17.52
CA HIS A 342 -9.42 5.45 18.55
C HIS A 342 -8.73 6.81 18.34
N PHE A 343 -7.89 6.96 17.32
CA PHE A 343 -7.15 8.19 17.08
C PHE A 343 -7.17 8.62 15.62
N VAL A 344 -7.25 9.93 15.39
CA VAL A 344 -6.85 10.55 14.13
C VAL A 344 -5.42 11.03 14.30
N VAL A 345 -4.53 10.67 13.37
CA VAL A 345 -3.16 11.20 13.33
C VAL A 345 -3.00 12.01 12.06
N PHE A 346 -2.49 13.23 12.16
CA PHE A 346 -2.33 14.11 11.01
C PHE A 346 -0.99 14.84 11.01
N VAL A 347 -0.49 15.11 9.82
CA VAL A 347 0.74 15.89 9.58
C VAL A 347 0.38 17.19 8.89
N THR A 348 1.13 18.25 9.22
CA THR A 348 0.89 19.59 8.69
C THR A 348 2.05 20.11 7.83
N ASP A 349 1.80 21.20 7.11
CA ASP A 349 2.76 21.85 6.20
C ASP A 349 4.03 22.37 6.89
N ILE A 350 3.97 22.58 8.21
CA ILE A 350 5.13 22.94 9.04
C ILE A 350 5.92 21.73 9.55
N GLY A 351 5.61 20.52 9.09
CA GLY A 351 6.32 19.29 9.47
C GLY A 351 6.08 18.89 10.93
N ARG A 352 4.86 19.10 11.44
CA ARG A 352 4.47 18.63 12.78
C ARG A 352 3.42 17.53 12.68
N VAL A 353 3.49 16.58 13.59
CA VAL A 353 2.56 15.46 13.68
C VAL A 353 1.72 15.60 14.94
N PHE A 354 0.40 15.49 14.77
CA PHE A 354 -0.56 15.61 15.85
C PHE A 354 -1.44 14.37 15.91
N ALA A 355 -1.96 14.07 17.10
CA ALA A 355 -2.93 13.02 17.33
C ALA A 355 -4.16 13.56 18.07
N ALA A 356 -5.36 13.18 17.66
CA ALA A 356 -6.62 13.51 18.30
C ALA A 356 -7.32 12.22 18.72
N ARG A 357 -7.62 12.07 20.01
CA ARG A 357 -8.41 10.93 20.48
C ARG A 357 -9.87 11.12 20.07
N MET A 358 -10.45 10.11 19.46
CA MET A 358 -11.88 10.06 19.16
C MET A 358 -12.56 9.03 20.07
N THR A 359 -13.70 9.40 20.62
CA THR A 359 -14.54 8.52 21.42
C THR A 359 -15.95 8.53 20.86
N TRP A 360 -16.61 7.38 20.90
CA TRP A 360 -17.99 7.24 20.43
C TRP A 360 -18.80 6.44 21.45
N GLU A 361 -19.77 7.09 22.08
CA GLU A 361 -20.76 6.46 22.95
C GLU A 361 -22.08 6.45 22.17
N ASP A 362 -22.49 5.29 21.62
CA ASP A 362 -23.74 5.13 20.84
C ASP A 362 -24.05 6.28 19.85
N GLU A 363 -23.63 6.35 18.61
CA GLU A 363 -23.93 7.47 17.67
C GLU A 363 -23.39 8.87 18.05
N VAL A 364 -23.23 9.20 19.33
CA VAL A 364 -22.64 10.47 19.77
C VAL A 364 -21.15 10.29 19.92
N GLY A 365 -20.39 11.03 19.13
CA GLY A 365 -18.95 11.03 19.22
C GLY A 365 -18.38 12.36 19.67
N SER A 366 -17.15 12.31 20.15
CA SER A 366 -16.40 13.49 20.58
C SER A 366 -14.91 13.38 20.24
N ALA A 367 -14.31 14.53 19.94
CA ALA A 367 -12.87 14.72 19.79
C ALA A 367 -12.54 16.07 20.44
N SER A 368 -12.10 16.04 21.69
CA SER A 368 -12.03 17.24 22.52
C SER A 368 -10.81 18.11 22.24
N ASP A 369 -9.69 17.53 21.80
CA ASP A 369 -8.43 18.24 21.62
C ASP A 369 -7.47 17.46 20.69
N VAL A 370 -6.28 18.01 20.46
CA VAL A 370 -5.16 17.38 19.76
C VAL A 370 -3.88 17.49 20.59
N ILE A 371 -3.01 16.49 20.50
CA ILE A 371 -1.67 16.48 21.08
C ILE A 371 -0.62 16.51 19.99
N GLU A 372 0.46 17.26 20.19
CA GLU A 372 1.63 17.19 19.31
C GLU A 372 2.53 16.03 19.73
N LEU A 373 2.94 15.20 18.78
CA LEU A 373 3.88 14.11 19.02
C LEU A 373 5.31 14.65 18.94
N THR A 374 5.77 15.30 20.01
CA THR A 374 7.06 16.03 20.01
C THR A 374 8.26 15.13 19.75
N SER A 375 8.20 13.85 20.10
CA SER A 375 9.23 12.85 19.80
C SER A 375 9.47 12.65 18.28
N LEU A 376 8.52 13.08 17.43
CA LEU A 376 8.64 13.05 15.98
C LEU A 376 9.13 14.36 15.36
N ARG A 377 9.30 15.43 16.16
CA ARG A 377 9.81 16.71 15.64
C ARG A 377 11.17 16.50 14.97
N ALA A 378 11.34 17.10 13.80
CA ALA A 378 12.66 17.16 13.16
C ALA A 378 13.64 17.92 14.08
N ASN A 379 14.87 17.42 14.19
CA ASN A 379 15.92 18.11 14.94
C ASN A 379 16.26 19.42 14.23
N ALA A 380 16.53 20.50 14.98
CA ALA A 380 16.80 21.84 14.42
C ALA A 380 18.00 21.90 13.45
N THR A 381 18.85 20.86 13.45
CA THR A 381 20.00 20.67 12.55
C THR A 381 19.64 20.08 11.18
N GLN A 382 18.42 19.55 11.00
CA GLN A 382 17.91 19.06 9.74
C GLN A 382 17.08 20.17 9.09
N GLY A 383 17.35 20.48 7.81
CA GLY A 383 16.87 21.69 7.16
C GLY A 383 15.35 21.87 7.16
N LYS A 384 14.90 23.13 6.99
CA LYS A 384 13.49 23.56 6.96
C LYS A 384 12.57 22.86 5.93
N ASN A 385 13.08 21.91 5.14
CA ASN A 385 12.38 21.23 4.05
C ASN A 385 12.22 19.72 4.25
N ALA A 386 12.43 19.20 5.47
CA ALA A 386 12.21 17.78 5.77
C ALA A 386 10.78 17.36 5.43
N LYS A 387 10.60 16.41 4.51
CA LYS A 387 9.26 15.92 4.14
C LYS A 387 8.81 14.92 5.17
N ILE A 388 7.75 15.26 5.91
CA ILE A 388 7.13 14.36 6.88
C ILE A 388 5.80 13.86 6.33
N ASP A 389 5.54 12.57 6.50
CA ASP A 389 4.28 11.92 6.13
C ASP A 389 3.84 10.94 7.22
N VAL A 390 2.53 10.63 7.26
CA VAL A 390 1.96 9.64 8.17
C VAL A 390 1.10 8.64 7.39
N GLN A 391 1.30 7.36 7.66
CA GLN A 391 0.57 6.25 7.03
C GLN A 391 0.19 5.22 8.09
N GLY A 392 -0.97 4.60 7.97
CA GLY A 392 -1.46 3.72 9.03
C GLY A 392 -2.89 3.26 8.81
N SER A 393 -3.24 2.19 9.50
CA SER A 393 -4.57 1.59 9.50
C SER A 393 -4.79 0.84 10.82
N PHE A 394 -6.05 0.67 11.20
CA PHE A 394 -6.46 -0.02 12.42
C PHE A 394 -5.75 0.51 13.68
N ARG A 395 -4.74 -0.22 14.19
CA ARG A 395 -3.99 0.12 15.41
C ARG A 395 -2.53 0.43 15.15
N SER A 396 -2.08 0.44 13.91
CA SER A 396 -0.68 0.54 13.55
C SER A 396 -0.45 1.71 12.61
N TRP A 397 0.65 2.41 12.80
CA TRP A 397 0.99 3.57 12.00
C TRP A 397 2.50 3.74 11.87
N ALA A 398 2.89 4.54 10.89
CA ALA A 398 4.26 4.92 10.60
C ALA A 398 4.34 6.42 10.32
N ALA A 399 5.41 7.03 10.79
CA ALA A 399 5.84 8.36 10.38
C ALA A 399 7.10 8.26 9.51
N PHE A 400 7.11 9.03 8.43
CA PHE A 400 8.25 9.18 7.53
C PHE A 400 8.94 10.50 7.81
N ARG A 401 10.27 10.48 7.79
CA ARG A 401 11.10 11.68 7.97
C ARG A 401 12.46 11.51 7.32
N ASP A 402 12.72 12.19 6.20
CA ASP A 402 14.04 12.23 5.55
C ASP A 402 14.72 10.86 5.38
N GLY A 403 13.97 9.87 4.92
CA GLY A 403 14.44 8.49 4.74
C GLY A 403 14.43 7.63 6.01
N GLU A 404 14.12 8.22 7.18
CA GLU A 404 13.77 7.49 8.40
C GLU A 404 12.30 7.07 8.36
N VAL A 405 12.06 5.87 8.88
CA VAL A 405 10.72 5.29 9.02
C VAL A 405 10.55 4.83 10.47
N ILE A 406 9.64 5.48 11.19
CA ILE A 406 9.33 5.17 12.58
C ILE A 406 7.97 4.50 12.62
N THR A 407 7.90 3.25 13.08
CA THR A 407 6.63 2.51 13.23
C THR A 407 6.18 2.52 14.69
N SER A 408 4.87 2.48 14.92
CA SER A 408 4.30 2.44 16.26
C SER A 408 2.86 1.92 16.23
N THR A 409 2.29 1.72 17.42
CA THR A 409 0.90 1.32 17.60
C THR A 409 0.10 2.44 18.25
N GLN A 410 -1.21 2.26 18.32
CA GLN A 410 -2.12 3.12 19.03
C GLN A 410 -1.82 3.20 20.54
N ASP A 411 -1.17 2.18 21.10
CA ASP A 411 -0.83 2.15 22.54
C ASP A 411 0.12 3.30 22.91
N TYR A 412 1.07 3.65 22.04
CA TYR A 412 1.93 4.83 22.22
C TYR A 412 1.11 6.14 22.23
N LEU A 413 0.06 6.23 21.42
CA LEU A 413 -0.81 7.41 21.37
C LEU A 413 -1.64 7.53 22.66
N GLU A 414 -2.13 6.41 23.18
CA GLU A 414 -2.78 6.34 24.50
C GLU A 414 -1.83 6.80 25.62
N GLU A 415 -0.59 6.31 25.63
CA GLU A 415 0.43 6.74 26.59
C GLU A 415 0.68 8.26 26.54
N CYS A 416 0.85 8.82 25.34
CA CYS A 416 1.03 10.26 25.16
C CYS A 416 -0.20 11.06 25.61
N TRP A 417 -1.40 10.57 25.31
CA TRP A 417 -2.65 11.21 25.70
C TRP A 417 -2.84 11.23 27.22
N ASN A 418 -2.57 10.09 27.88
CA ASN A 418 -2.67 9.96 29.33
C ASN A 418 -1.60 10.79 30.06
N ALA A 419 -0.37 10.84 29.53
CA ALA A 419 0.70 11.67 30.08
C ALA A 419 0.33 13.17 30.08
N ARG A 420 -0.34 13.65 29.02
CA ARG A 420 -0.85 15.04 28.97
C ARG A 420 -1.87 15.32 30.07
N GLN A 421 -2.80 14.40 30.33
CA GLN A 421 -3.82 14.59 31.37
C GLN A 421 -3.21 14.68 32.77
N LEU A 422 -2.12 13.94 33.03
CA LEU A 422 -1.45 13.91 34.33
C LEU A 422 -0.49 15.07 34.56
N ASN A 423 0.30 15.46 33.54
CA ASN A 423 1.40 16.40 33.71
C ASN A 423 1.10 17.82 33.20
N GLY A 424 -0.05 18.05 32.55
CA GLY A 424 -0.45 19.35 31.99
C GLY A 424 0.46 19.90 30.88
N LEU A 425 1.47 19.12 30.46
CA LEU A 425 2.46 19.50 29.45
C LEU A 425 2.29 18.61 28.21
N ASN A 426 2.39 19.23 27.02
CA ASN A 426 2.55 18.53 25.73
C ASN A 426 3.98 17.98 25.59
N LEU A 427 4.44 17.22 26.58
CA LEU A 427 5.68 16.48 26.48
C LEU A 427 5.34 15.14 25.84
N GLY A 428 5.74 14.95 24.59
CA GLY A 428 5.83 13.60 24.04
C GLY A 428 6.67 12.75 24.99
N VAL A 429 6.29 11.49 25.18
CA VAL A 429 7.05 10.58 26.04
C VAL A 429 8.36 10.26 25.31
N GLU A 430 9.39 11.10 25.50
CA GLU A 430 10.69 11.04 24.80
C GLU A 430 11.42 9.69 25.00
N ASN A 431 11.04 8.91 26.02
CA ASN A 431 11.62 7.61 26.37
C ASN A 431 10.62 6.43 26.37
N SER A 432 9.47 6.54 25.70
CA SER A 432 8.54 5.40 25.59
C SER A 432 9.05 4.37 24.57
N GLN A 433 9.02 3.09 24.94
CA GLN A 433 9.38 1.95 24.07
C GLN A 433 8.41 1.75 22.88
N GLY A 434 7.46 2.67 22.68
CA GLY A 434 6.41 2.56 21.67
C GLY A 434 6.85 2.95 20.25
N LEU A 435 7.92 3.74 20.08
CA LEU A 435 8.43 4.14 18.76
C LEU A 435 9.55 3.20 18.31
N ARG A 436 9.33 2.47 17.21
CA ARG A 436 10.25 1.45 16.70
C ARG A 436 10.97 1.92 15.44
N ARG A 437 12.28 1.66 15.38
CA ARG A 437 13.15 1.96 14.23
C ARG A 437 13.73 0.67 13.71
N ILE A 438 13.03 0.08 12.74
CA ILE A 438 13.45 -1.18 12.14
C ILE A 438 14.62 -0.92 11.19
N PRO A 439 15.79 -1.58 11.36
CA PRO A 439 16.97 -1.28 10.56
C PRO A 439 16.74 -1.38 9.05
N ALA A 440 16.02 -2.41 8.59
CA ALA A 440 15.72 -2.61 7.15
C ALA A 440 14.91 -1.46 6.52
N LEU A 441 14.21 -0.65 7.31
CA LEU A 441 13.41 0.47 6.81
C LEU A 441 14.17 1.79 6.77
N GLN A 442 15.34 1.87 7.42
CA GLN A 442 16.08 3.12 7.54
C GLN A 442 16.94 3.35 6.30
N GLN A 443 16.77 4.51 5.67
CA GLN A 443 17.54 4.94 4.49
C GLN A 443 17.50 3.93 3.33
N SER A 444 16.50 3.05 3.28
CA SER A 444 16.35 2.00 2.26
C SER A 444 15.40 2.40 1.13
N GLY A 445 15.02 3.67 1.06
CA GLY A 445 14.17 4.21 -0.01
C GLY A 445 12.71 3.77 0.09
N VAL A 446 12.21 3.47 1.28
CA VAL A 446 10.78 3.20 1.55
C VAL A 446 9.96 4.45 1.26
N ILE A 447 8.89 4.30 0.49
CA ILE A 447 7.98 5.39 0.10
C ILE A 447 6.55 5.19 0.62
N SER A 448 6.18 3.97 1.00
CA SER A 448 4.86 3.69 1.58
C SER A 448 4.88 2.44 2.45
N ILE A 449 4.02 2.42 3.48
CA ILE A 449 3.76 1.25 4.32
C ILE A 449 2.27 0.97 4.38
N ALA A 450 1.91 -0.30 4.24
CA ALA A 450 0.55 -0.79 4.42
C ALA A 450 0.46 -1.77 5.61
N PHE A 451 -0.48 -1.53 6.52
CA PHE A 451 -0.65 -2.30 7.76
C PHE A 451 -1.89 -3.20 7.70
N GLY A 452 -1.68 -4.50 7.92
CA GLY A 452 -2.73 -5.43 8.33
C GLY A 452 -2.89 -5.46 9.86
N ASP A 453 -3.63 -6.44 10.36
CA ASP A 453 -3.89 -6.56 11.81
C ASP A 453 -2.62 -6.94 12.59
N TYR A 454 -1.76 -7.76 11.98
CA TYR A 454 -0.57 -8.35 12.63
C TYR A 454 0.71 -8.25 11.79
N HIS A 455 0.58 -7.83 10.53
CA HIS A 455 1.69 -7.73 9.58
C HIS A 455 1.66 -6.39 8.87
N PHE A 456 2.76 -6.02 8.24
CA PHE A 456 2.80 -4.87 7.37
C PHE A 456 3.80 -5.07 6.24
N HIS A 457 3.65 -4.26 5.19
CA HIS A 457 4.50 -4.28 4.02
C HIS A 457 5.04 -2.90 3.75
N ALA A 458 6.32 -2.81 3.38
CA ALA A 458 6.96 -1.58 2.96
C ALA A 458 7.21 -1.61 1.45
N LEU A 459 6.72 -0.60 0.74
CA LEU A 459 6.99 -0.36 -0.67
C LEU A 459 8.21 0.54 -0.80
N HIS A 460 9.19 0.07 -1.56
CA HIS A 460 10.40 0.82 -1.87
C HIS A 460 10.25 1.55 -3.20
N SER A 461 10.93 2.69 -3.34
CA SER A 461 11.01 3.49 -4.58
C SER A 461 11.55 2.70 -5.79
N SER A 462 12.24 1.58 -5.55
CA SER A 462 12.66 0.64 -6.58
C SER A 462 11.54 -0.27 -7.12
N GLY A 463 10.32 -0.18 -6.57
CA GLY A 463 9.19 -1.04 -6.93
C GLY A 463 9.19 -2.41 -6.25
N HIS A 464 10.06 -2.63 -5.26
CA HIS A 464 10.08 -3.85 -4.46
C HIS A 464 9.23 -3.68 -3.21
N ILE A 465 8.65 -4.80 -2.73
CA ILE A 465 7.89 -4.83 -1.47
C ILE A 465 8.62 -5.75 -0.50
N THR A 466 8.82 -5.30 0.73
CA THR A 466 9.31 -6.12 1.85
C THR A 466 8.24 -6.32 2.91
N SER A 467 8.18 -7.52 3.49
CA SER A 467 7.17 -7.92 4.46
C SER A 467 7.72 -8.05 5.88
N TYR A 468 6.89 -7.68 6.87
CA TYR A 468 7.22 -7.64 8.29
C TYR A 468 6.04 -8.05 9.18
N GLY A 469 6.32 -8.39 10.44
CA GLY A 469 5.31 -8.71 11.46
C GLY A 469 5.05 -10.20 11.65
N ARG A 470 3.82 -10.55 12.01
CA ARG A 470 3.38 -11.89 12.39
C ARG A 470 2.35 -12.44 11.41
N GLU A 471 2.49 -13.72 11.08
CA GLU A 471 1.56 -14.49 10.29
C GLU A 471 0.62 -15.33 11.19
N PRO A 472 -0.64 -14.92 11.42
CA PRO A 472 -1.55 -15.68 12.25
C PRO A 472 -1.98 -16.99 11.57
N ARG A 473 -1.84 -18.13 12.25
CA ARG A 473 -2.33 -19.46 11.83
C ARG A 473 -1.97 -19.84 10.38
N SER A 474 -0.75 -19.55 9.95
CA SER A 474 -0.29 -19.74 8.57
C SER A 474 -1.28 -19.16 7.54
N SER A 475 -1.74 -17.93 7.78
CA SER A 475 -2.67 -17.22 6.90
C SER A 475 -2.07 -16.91 5.53
N GLY A 476 -0.74 -16.93 5.38
CA GLY A 476 -0.05 -16.55 4.17
C GLY A 476 0.10 -15.03 4.01
N CYS A 477 -0.29 -14.22 5.00
CA CYS A 477 -0.40 -12.75 4.85
C CYS A 477 0.95 -12.05 4.62
N LEU A 478 2.07 -12.70 4.98
CA LEU A 478 3.41 -12.20 4.70
C LEU A 478 3.82 -12.39 3.23
N GLY A 479 3.20 -13.31 2.48
CA GLY A 479 3.50 -13.52 1.07
C GLY A 479 4.88 -14.10 0.80
N LEU A 480 5.48 -14.78 1.79
CA LEU A 480 6.86 -15.30 1.74
C LEU A 480 6.98 -16.71 1.16
N GLY A 481 5.89 -17.21 0.58
CA GLY A 481 5.88 -18.43 -0.21
C GLY A 481 5.57 -19.70 0.58
N PRO A 482 5.69 -20.86 -0.07
CA PRO A 482 5.26 -22.14 0.48
C PRO A 482 6.14 -22.66 1.63
N PHE A 483 7.39 -22.17 1.74
CA PHE A 483 8.35 -22.56 2.76
C PHE A 483 8.88 -21.32 3.51
N PRO A 484 8.02 -20.60 4.25
CA PRO A 484 8.36 -19.30 4.83
C PRO A 484 9.43 -19.41 5.94
N HIS A 485 9.67 -20.60 6.49
CA HIS A 485 10.75 -20.83 7.46
C HIS A 485 12.14 -20.64 6.86
N TYR A 486 12.38 -21.04 5.61
CA TYR A 486 13.62 -20.71 4.91
C TYR A 486 13.70 -19.24 4.49
N ARG A 487 12.62 -18.48 4.65
CA ARG A 487 12.58 -17.01 4.49
C ARG A 487 12.50 -16.28 5.83
N GLY A 488 12.76 -16.99 6.93
CA GLY A 488 12.90 -16.39 8.26
C GLY A 488 11.62 -16.33 9.10
N VAL A 489 10.56 -17.05 8.73
CA VAL A 489 9.34 -17.16 9.55
C VAL A 489 9.42 -18.38 10.48
N ARG A 490 9.37 -18.16 11.78
CA ARG A 490 9.40 -19.22 12.80
C ARG A 490 8.01 -19.45 13.35
N ALA A 491 7.61 -20.72 13.46
CA ALA A 491 6.41 -21.06 14.23
C ALA A 491 6.57 -20.65 15.70
N SER A 492 5.58 -19.94 16.23
CA SER A 492 5.54 -19.37 17.56
C SER A 492 4.28 -19.86 18.29
N GLY A 493 4.48 -20.39 19.51
CA GLY A 493 3.40 -20.85 20.38
C GLY A 493 2.60 -22.07 19.87
N VAL A 494 1.44 -22.31 20.50
CA VAL A 494 0.58 -23.50 20.29
C VAL A 494 -0.39 -23.31 19.09
N GLY A 495 -0.40 -22.13 18.46
CA GLY A 495 -1.40 -21.73 17.44
C GLY A 495 -0.99 -21.84 15.97
N ALA A 496 0.24 -22.29 15.67
CA ALA A 496 0.85 -22.18 14.34
C ALA A 496 0.94 -20.73 13.81
N ASP A 497 1.10 -19.77 14.71
CA ASP A 497 1.43 -18.39 14.33
C ASP A 497 2.91 -18.34 13.89
N GLY A 498 3.24 -17.48 12.94
CA GLY A 498 4.59 -17.31 12.41
C GLY A 498 5.17 -15.95 12.77
N ASP A 499 6.29 -15.90 13.49
CA ASP A 499 7.02 -14.66 13.76
C ASP A 499 8.27 -14.59 12.89
N LEU A 500 8.57 -13.42 12.33
CA LEU A 500 9.85 -13.19 11.67
C LEU A 500 11.00 -13.20 12.67
N VAL A 501 12.08 -13.90 12.34
CA VAL A 501 13.32 -13.87 13.12
C VAL A 501 13.97 -12.49 13.07
N ARG A 502 14.75 -12.13 14.10
CA ARG A 502 15.43 -10.80 14.19
C ARG A 502 16.25 -10.47 12.93
N HIS A 503 16.95 -11.45 12.37
CA HIS A 503 17.72 -11.32 11.13
C HIS A 503 16.87 -10.81 9.95
N ALA A 504 15.57 -11.12 9.91
CA ALA A 504 14.70 -10.65 8.84
C ALA A 504 14.36 -9.16 8.94
N TYR A 505 14.51 -8.55 10.13
CA TYR A 505 14.27 -7.12 10.34
C TYR A 505 15.50 -6.25 10.04
N THR A 506 16.68 -6.84 9.82
CA THR A 506 17.88 -6.08 9.43
C THR A 506 17.93 -5.83 7.92
N CYS A 507 17.52 -6.81 7.11
CA CYS A 507 17.59 -6.74 5.65
C CYS A 507 16.22 -6.75 4.93
N GLY A 508 15.13 -7.02 5.66
CA GLY A 508 13.79 -7.16 5.10
C GLY A 508 13.58 -8.47 4.32
N ARG A 509 12.33 -8.84 4.07
CA ARG A 509 11.98 -10.03 3.28
C ARG A 509 11.15 -9.67 2.08
N ARG A 510 11.73 -9.77 0.87
CA ARG A 510 11.08 -9.32 -0.36
C ARG A 510 9.95 -10.26 -0.76
N ILE A 511 8.84 -9.69 -1.18
CA ILE A 511 7.75 -10.44 -1.80
C ILE A 511 8.16 -10.81 -3.23
N TRP A 512 8.10 -12.10 -3.55
CA TRP A 512 8.43 -12.62 -4.88
C TRP A 512 7.15 -12.91 -5.65
N PHE A 513 6.97 -12.22 -6.78
CA PHE A 513 5.85 -12.41 -7.70
C PHE A 513 6.15 -13.50 -8.75
N GLU A 514 7.39 -13.93 -8.84
CA GLU A 514 7.89 -14.88 -9.82
C GLU A 514 7.60 -16.32 -9.39
N ASP A 515 6.73 -17.01 -10.13
CA ASP A 515 6.40 -18.42 -9.88
C ASP A 515 7.64 -19.33 -9.88
N VAL A 516 8.65 -19.01 -10.69
CA VAL A 516 9.89 -19.79 -10.77
C VAL A 516 10.68 -19.74 -9.45
N LYS A 517 10.68 -18.60 -8.73
CA LYS A 517 11.33 -18.49 -7.41
C LYS A 517 10.59 -19.32 -6.36
N GLN A 518 9.26 -19.46 -6.50
CA GLN A 518 8.45 -20.34 -5.65
C GLN A 518 8.75 -21.83 -5.88
N ARG A 519 9.00 -22.22 -7.15
CA ARG A 519 9.43 -23.59 -7.48
C ARG A 519 10.85 -23.86 -6.98
N TRP A 520 11.76 -22.91 -7.14
CA TRP A 520 13.13 -23.01 -6.67
C TRP A 520 13.19 -23.20 -5.15
N ILE A 521 12.52 -22.36 -4.36
CA ILE A 521 12.52 -22.54 -2.90
C ILE A 521 11.85 -23.86 -2.49
N SER A 522 10.87 -24.35 -3.25
CA SER A 522 10.26 -25.66 -3.02
C SER A 522 11.23 -26.81 -3.29
N PHE A 523 12.04 -26.70 -4.34
CA PHE A 523 13.11 -27.65 -4.64
C PHE A 523 14.20 -27.63 -3.57
N MET A 524 14.63 -26.45 -3.15
CA MET A 524 15.62 -26.30 -2.08
C MET A 524 15.08 -26.85 -0.75
N ALA A 525 13.80 -26.64 -0.45
CA ALA A 525 13.14 -27.22 0.71
C ALA A 525 13.03 -28.76 0.67
N SER A 526 13.26 -29.39 -0.49
CA SER A 526 13.39 -30.84 -0.64
C SER A 526 14.85 -31.33 -0.58
N GLY A 527 15.78 -30.46 -0.19
CA GLY A 527 17.22 -30.74 -0.09
C GLY A 527 18.02 -30.38 -1.34
N GLY A 528 17.39 -29.77 -2.35
CA GLY A 528 18.04 -29.44 -3.61
C GLY A 528 18.48 -30.70 -4.37
N ARG A 529 19.61 -30.60 -5.08
CA ARG A 529 20.22 -31.72 -5.81
C ARG A 529 20.63 -32.89 -4.92
N ASP A 530 21.16 -32.60 -3.74
CA ASP A 530 21.81 -33.58 -2.85
C ASP A 530 20.94 -33.82 -1.60
N THR A 531 19.75 -34.40 -1.80
CA THR A 531 18.70 -34.51 -0.76
C THR A 531 19.15 -35.19 0.54
N GLU A 532 19.84 -36.32 0.47
CA GLU A 532 20.27 -37.06 1.67
C GLU A 532 21.34 -36.30 2.45
N GLU A 533 22.24 -35.63 1.72
CA GLU A 533 23.38 -34.89 2.26
C GLU A 533 22.91 -33.58 2.94
N ALA A 534 21.89 -32.91 2.37
CA ALA A 534 21.33 -31.67 2.91
C ALA A 534 20.57 -31.85 4.24
N GLY A 535 20.18 -33.08 4.61
CA GLY A 535 19.25 -33.33 5.71
C GLY A 535 19.70 -32.77 7.06
N GLU A 536 21.00 -32.86 7.37
CA GLU A 536 21.52 -32.31 8.63
C GLU A 536 21.51 -30.77 8.63
N ARG A 537 21.87 -30.13 7.52
CA ARG A 537 21.83 -28.68 7.36
C ARG A 537 20.42 -28.12 7.49
N MET A 538 19.46 -28.78 6.84
CA MET A 538 18.04 -28.43 6.94
C MET A 538 17.54 -28.57 8.39
N ARG A 539 17.93 -29.64 9.10
CA ARG A 539 17.60 -29.81 10.51
C ARG A 539 18.17 -28.69 11.37
N MET A 540 19.43 -28.30 11.16
CA MET A 540 20.04 -27.17 11.87
C MET A 540 19.22 -25.88 11.68
N ALA A 541 18.84 -25.57 10.43
CA ALA A 541 18.03 -24.41 10.08
C ALA A 541 16.66 -24.40 10.79
N LEU A 542 16.05 -25.56 11.01
CA LEU A 542 14.76 -25.68 11.70
C LEU A 542 14.89 -25.59 13.22
N THR A 543 16.04 -25.99 13.78
CA THR A 543 16.24 -26.02 15.24
C THR A 543 16.82 -24.73 15.81
N ASP A 544 17.76 -24.09 15.12
CA ASP A 544 18.54 -22.95 15.62
C ASP A 544 18.08 -21.63 14.95
N TYR A 545 17.74 -20.63 15.77
CA TYR A 545 17.22 -19.35 15.30
C TYR A 545 18.24 -18.52 14.52
N ASN A 546 19.52 -18.57 14.93
CA ASN A 546 20.56 -17.79 14.27
C ASN A 546 20.89 -18.42 12.92
N VAL A 547 21.01 -19.75 12.88
CA VAL A 547 21.22 -20.51 11.63
C VAL A 547 20.07 -20.28 10.65
N GLN A 548 18.83 -20.32 11.13
CA GLN A 548 17.65 -19.99 10.31
C GLN A 548 17.74 -18.58 9.73
N GLY A 549 18.13 -17.61 10.56
CA GLY A 549 18.30 -16.22 10.17
C GLY A 549 19.30 -16.04 9.04
N GLU A 550 20.50 -16.61 9.19
CA GLU A 550 21.56 -16.53 8.19
C GLU A 550 21.18 -17.24 6.88
N ILE A 551 20.64 -18.46 6.95
CA ILE A 551 20.14 -19.18 5.77
C ILE A 551 19.05 -18.39 5.05
N SER A 552 18.15 -17.77 5.82
CA SER A 552 17.08 -16.98 5.23
C SER A 552 17.57 -15.74 4.50
N GLU A 553 18.67 -15.15 4.96
CA GLU A 553 19.30 -14.05 4.23
C GLU A 553 20.04 -14.54 2.99
N TRP A 554 20.68 -15.70 3.05
CA TRP A 554 21.31 -16.28 1.86
C TRP A 554 20.27 -16.50 0.74
N PHE A 555 19.11 -17.08 1.06
CA PHE A 555 18.00 -17.23 0.11
C PHE A 555 17.50 -15.89 -0.42
N GLU A 556 17.46 -14.86 0.44
CA GLU A 556 17.04 -13.51 0.06
C GLU A 556 18.03 -12.89 -0.95
N GLN A 557 19.34 -13.02 -0.70
CA GLN A 557 20.38 -12.52 -1.60
C GLN A 557 20.39 -13.25 -2.95
N GLU A 558 20.29 -14.58 -2.96
CA GLU A 558 20.18 -15.36 -4.20
C GLU A 558 18.94 -14.95 -5.00
N GLY A 559 17.77 -14.86 -4.35
CA GLY A 559 16.52 -14.48 -5.03
C GLY A 559 16.54 -13.04 -5.57
N LYS A 560 17.24 -12.11 -4.91
CA LYS A 560 17.48 -10.74 -5.41
C LYS A 560 18.41 -10.71 -6.60
N PHE A 561 19.40 -11.61 -6.66
CA PHE A 561 20.40 -11.63 -7.72
C PHE A 561 19.84 -12.03 -9.09
N TRP A 562 18.76 -12.82 -9.12
CA TRP A 562 18.13 -13.24 -10.38
C TRP A 562 17.67 -12.07 -11.25
N ASP A 563 17.35 -10.91 -10.64
CA ASP A 563 16.93 -9.71 -11.35
C ASP A 563 18.12 -8.88 -11.86
N ARG A 564 19.36 -9.27 -11.54
CA ARG A 564 20.60 -8.50 -11.77
C ARG A 564 21.54 -9.13 -12.78
N THR A 565 21.17 -10.25 -13.39
CA THR A 565 21.95 -10.89 -14.47
C THR A 565 22.18 -9.90 -15.62
N SER A 566 23.39 -9.89 -16.19
CA SER A 566 23.76 -8.96 -17.28
C SER A 566 22.78 -9.01 -18.44
N GLU A 567 22.36 -10.22 -18.84
CA GLU A 567 21.40 -10.43 -19.93
C GLU A 567 20.03 -9.78 -19.69
N LEU A 568 19.59 -9.70 -18.43
CA LEU A 568 18.33 -9.04 -18.06
C LEU A 568 18.50 -7.53 -18.04
N ARG A 569 19.61 -7.03 -17.51
CA ARG A 569 19.92 -5.59 -17.47
C ARG A 569 20.00 -4.99 -18.86
N ASP A 570 20.63 -5.70 -19.80
CA ASP A 570 20.77 -5.24 -21.19
C ASP A 570 19.43 -5.21 -21.96
N SER A 571 18.41 -5.91 -21.45
CA SER A 571 17.07 -5.96 -22.04
C SER A 571 16.03 -5.18 -21.24
N ASP A 572 16.43 -4.60 -20.10
CA ASP A 572 15.58 -3.77 -19.26
C ASP A 572 15.72 -2.30 -19.66
N ASP A 573 15.10 -1.97 -20.79
CA ASP A 573 15.24 -0.65 -21.42
C ASP A 573 14.81 0.51 -20.49
N ASP A 574 13.91 0.27 -19.53
CA ASP A 574 13.32 1.29 -18.64
C ASP A 574 13.86 1.28 -17.19
N GLY A 575 14.63 0.26 -16.82
CA GLY A 575 15.25 0.13 -15.50
C GLY A 575 14.26 -0.14 -14.37
N LEU A 576 13.02 -0.56 -14.66
CA LEU A 576 12.01 -0.91 -13.67
C LEU A 576 11.95 -2.43 -13.41
N GLY A 577 12.61 -3.23 -14.24
CA GLY A 577 12.64 -4.69 -14.12
C GLY A 577 11.32 -5.39 -14.50
N ALA A 578 11.33 -6.71 -14.27
CA ALA A 578 10.23 -7.59 -14.64
C ALA A 578 8.94 -7.30 -13.84
N TYR A 579 9.07 -7.01 -12.55
CA TYR A 579 7.96 -6.75 -11.64
C TYR A 579 8.23 -5.45 -10.87
N PHE A 580 7.44 -4.42 -11.15
CA PHE A 580 7.55 -3.12 -10.49
C PHE A 580 6.24 -2.79 -9.77
N ALA A 581 6.24 -2.83 -8.44
CA ALA A 581 5.06 -2.50 -7.65
C ALA A 581 4.83 -0.97 -7.62
N LEU A 582 3.59 -0.57 -7.90
CA LEU A 582 3.11 0.82 -7.85
C LEU A 582 2.47 1.14 -6.49
N SER A 583 1.79 0.16 -5.90
CA SER A 583 1.16 0.31 -4.59
C SER A 583 1.10 -1.03 -3.88
N VAL A 584 1.03 -0.96 -2.55
CA VAL A 584 0.82 -2.09 -1.65
C VAL A 584 -0.30 -1.76 -0.68
N THR A 585 -1.09 -2.76 -0.32
CA THR A 585 -2.17 -2.66 0.64
C THR A 585 -2.21 -3.89 1.53
N ALA A 586 -2.63 -3.71 2.78
CA ALA A 586 -2.86 -4.77 3.74
C ALA A 586 -4.00 -4.32 4.66
N ALA A 587 -4.83 -5.28 5.07
CA ALA A 587 -5.86 -5.13 6.09
C ALA A 587 -6.29 -6.53 6.52
N GLY A 588 -6.80 -6.69 7.74
CA GLY A 588 -7.16 -8.02 8.22
C GLY A 588 -5.98 -8.97 8.09
N TRP A 589 -6.20 -10.14 7.47
CA TRP A 589 -5.20 -11.21 7.33
C TRP A 589 -4.84 -11.47 5.86
N HIS A 590 -4.98 -10.45 5.00
CA HIS A 590 -4.60 -10.52 3.59
C HIS A 590 -3.95 -9.22 3.13
N SER A 591 -3.39 -9.27 1.94
CA SER A 591 -2.68 -8.15 1.32
C SER A 591 -2.86 -8.18 -0.20
N GLY A 592 -2.52 -7.07 -0.82
CA GLY A 592 -2.45 -6.98 -2.27
C GLY A 592 -1.46 -5.93 -2.74
N ALA A 593 -1.13 -5.98 -4.03
CA ALA A 593 -0.27 -5.01 -4.69
C ALA A 593 -0.73 -4.77 -6.13
N LEU A 594 -0.54 -3.53 -6.60
CA LEU A 594 -0.63 -3.16 -8.01
C LEU A 594 0.78 -3.25 -8.60
N VAL A 595 0.96 -4.07 -9.63
CA VAL A 595 2.29 -4.39 -10.17
C VAL A 595 2.30 -4.20 -11.68
N LEU A 596 3.30 -3.51 -12.20
CA LEU A 596 3.61 -3.49 -13.62
C LEU A 596 4.45 -4.72 -13.95
N VAL A 597 3.93 -5.57 -14.83
CA VAL A 597 4.62 -6.81 -15.21
C VAL A 597 5.09 -6.75 -16.66
N ASN A 598 6.41 -6.74 -16.83
CA ASN A 598 7.05 -6.90 -18.14
C ASN A 598 7.16 -8.40 -18.43
N GLU A 599 6.27 -8.91 -19.30
CA GLU A 599 6.19 -10.34 -19.64
C GLU A 599 7.48 -10.85 -20.29
N ASP A 600 8.14 -10.05 -21.12
CA ASP A 600 9.35 -10.46 -21.83
C ASP A 600 10.51 -10.70 -20.85
N LEU A 601 10.69 -9.78 -19.88
CA LEU A 601 11.68 -9.96 -18.82
C LEU A 601 11.30 -11.09 -17.87
N ALA A 602 10.02 -11.23 -17.51
CA ALA A 602 9.54 -12.31 -16.64
C ALA A 602 9.77 -13.70 -17.27
N GLN A 603 9.56 -13.85 -18.58
CA GLN A 603 9.84 -15.09 -19.31
C GLN A 603 11.33 -15.44 -19.28
N ARG A 604 12.23 -14.45 -19.41
CA ARG A 604 13.68 -14.70 -19.30
C ARG A 604 14.07 -15.20 -17.91
N ILE A 605 13.52 -14.61 -16.85
CA ILE A 605 13.72 -15.08 -15.47
C ILE A 605 13.21 -16.52 -15.29
N TYR A 606 12.09 -16.87 -15.94
CA TYR A 606 11.52 -18.22 -15.87
C TYR A 606 12.47 -19.32 -16.40
N HIS A 607 13.36 -18.99 -17.34
CA HIS A 607 14.31 -19.93 -17.93
C HIS A 607 15.63 -20.06 -17.18
N VAL A 608 15.81 -19.34 -16.07
CA VAL A 608 16.99 -19.51 -15.20
C VAL A 608 17.03 -20.96 -14.70
N SER A 609 18.16 -21.64 -14.93
CA SER A 609 18.36 -23.03 -14.51
C SER A 609 18.89 -23.07 -13.08
N TRP A 610 18.14 -23.71 -12.19
CA TRP A 610 18.44 -23.89 -10.76
C TRP A 610 18.38 -25.36 -10.32
N ILE A 611 18.21 -26.28 -11.28
CA ILE A 611 17.98 -27.71 -10.99
C ILE A 611 19.23 -28.41 -10.44
N ASN A 612 20.40 -27.77 -10.60
CA ASN A 612 21.68 -28.28 -10.12
C ASN A 612 22.08 -27.68 -8.77
N ASP A 613 21.26 -26.80 -8.19
CA ASP A 613 21.56 -26.12 -6.94
C ASP A 613 21.45 -27.09 -5.75
N SER A 614 22.45 -27.07 -4.88
CA SER A 614 22.46 -27.81 -3.62
C SER A 614 21.99 -26.91 -2.48
N PHE A 615 21.34 -27.48 -1.45
CA PHE A 615 20.95 -26.71 -0.26
C PHE A 615 22.18 -26.05 0.38
N PRO A 616 22.12 -24.74 0.73
CA PRO A 616 23.31 -23.96 1.05
C PRO A 616 24.10 -24.54 2.22
N ARG A 617 25.43 -24.46 2.11
CA ARG A 617 26.37 -24.78 3.19
C ARG A 617 27.12 -23.50 3.55
N LEU A 618 26.80 -22.93 4.71
CA LEU A 618 27.32 -21.63 5.12
C LEU A 618 28.42 -21.75 6.18
N ARG A 619 29.32 -20.76 6.18
CA ARG A 619 30.17 -20.41 7.32
C ARG A 619 29.39 -19.40 8.14
N LEU A 620 28.96 -19.79 9.34
CA LEU A 620 28.05 -19.01 10.17
C LEU A 620 28.80 -17.88 10.89
N SER A 621 28.08 -16.83 11.24
CA SER A 621 28.64 -15.65 11.93
C SER A 621 29.25 -15.96 13.31
N ASP A 622 28.80 -17.04 13.94
CA ASP A 622 29.33 -17.53 15.23
C ASP A 622 30.56 -18.45 15.10
N GLY A 623 31.09 -18.62 13.88
CA GLY A 623 32.27 -19.42 13.58
C GLY A 623 31.99 -20.91 13.34
N ARG A 624 30.75 -21.39 13.49
CA ARG A 624 30.38 -22.76 13.12
C ARG A 624 30.34 -22.92 11.60
N GLU A 625 30.78 -24.07 11.11
CA GLU A 625 30.60 -24.46 9.72
C GLU A 625 29.44 -25.44 9.60
N MET A 626 28.57 -25.25 8.61
CA MET A 626 27.51 -26.22 8.33
C MET A 626 28.12 -27.56 7.83
N PRO A 627 27.59 -28.71 8.27
CA PRO A 627 28.08 -30.02 7.87
C PRO A 627 27.77 -30.31 6.39
N GLY A 628 28.57 -31.17 5.77
CA GLY A 628 28.36 -31.59 4.39
C GLY A 628 29.64 -31.70 3.58
N GLU A 629 29.50 -32.26 2.39
CA GLU A 629 30.58 -32.41 1.39
C GLU A 629 30.47 -31.40 0.25
N VAL A 630 29.29 -30.80 0.06
CA VAL A 630 29.11 -29.72 -0.92
C VAL A 630 29.97 -28.51 -0.59
N GLU A 631 30.38 -27.76 -1.61
CA GLU A 631 31.17 -26.55 -1.44
C GLU A 631 30.41 -25.50 -0.61
N PHE A 632 31.16 -24.64 0.09
CA PHE A 632 30.56 -23.55 0.85
C PHE A 632 29.90 -22.55 -0.11
N SER A 633 28.66 -22.21 0.17
CA SER A 633 27.92 -21.23 -0.59
C SER A 633 28.43 -19.83 -0.26
N GLU A 634 28.73 -19.05 -1.30
CA GLU A 634 29.14 -17.65 -1.14
C GLU A 634 27.92 -16.73 -0.96
N TRP A 635 28.17 -15.55 -0.38
CA TRP A 635 27.19 -14.49 -0.21
C TRP A 635 27.26 -13.53 -1.40
N ARG A 636 26.15 -13.28 -2.10
CA ARG A 636 26.12 -12.39 -3.29
C ARG A 636 26.41 -10.94 -2.95
N GLU A 637 25.99 -10.49 -1.78
CA GLU A 637 26.15 -9.10 -1.32
C GLU A 637 27.11 -9.00 -0.10
N GLY A 638 27.83 -10.09 0.20
CA GLY A 638 28.60 -10.24 1.43
C GLY A 638 27.73 -10.68 2.61
N ALA A 639 28.37 -11.25 3.64
CA ALA A 639 27.71 -11.62 4.89
C ALA A 639 27.33 -10.33 5.65
N PRO A 640 26.07 -10.13 6.05
CA PRO A 640 25.69 -8.93 6.80
C PRO A 640 26.31 -8.90 8.19
N GLU A 641 26.55 -7.69 8.69
CA GLU A 641 26.81 -7.47 10.11
C GLU A 641 25.48 -7.51 10.88
N TRP A 642 25.37 -8.45 11.81
CA TRP A 642 24.15 -8.66 12.59
C TRP A 642 24.15 -7.82 13.87
N ASP A 643 23.54 -6.63 13.83
CA ASP A 643 23.09 -5.94 15.04
C ASP A 643 21.65 -6.36 15.36
N LEU A 644 21.49 -7.30 16.30
CA LEU A 644 20.18 -7.86 16.67
C LEU A 644 19.56 -7.18 17.91
N ASN A 645 20.20 -6.14 18.44
CA ASN A 645 19.79 -5.42 19.66
C ASN A 645 18.87 -4.23 19.33
N PHE A 646 17.72 -4.51 18.73
CA PHE A 646 16.69 -3.51 18.44
C PHE A 646 15.29 -4.01 18.80
N ASP A 647 14.37 -3.06 19.01
CA ASP A 647 12.95 -3.30 19.21
C ASP A 647 12.24 -3.43 17.85
N HIS A 648 11.43 -4.47 17.66
CA HIS A 648 10.69 -4.76 16.42
C HIS A 648 9.23 -5.08 16.67
#